data_AF-A0A839FNV9-F1
#
_entry.id   AF-A0A839FNV9-F1
#
_cell.length_a   1.000
_cell.length_b   1.000
_cell.length_c   1.000
_cell.angle_alpha   90.00
_cell.angle_beta   90.00
_cell.angle_gamma   90.00
#
_symmetry.space_group_name_H-M   'P 1'
#
loop_
_entity.id
_entity.type
_entity.pdbx_description
1 polymer ?
#
loop_
_entity_poly.entity_id
_entity_poly.type
_entity_poly.pdbx_seq_one_letter_code
_entity_poly.pdbx_strand_id
1 'polypeptide(L)'
;MFTGIVTGLGEVLERRPDPAKGVERLSFQAPGHTEGLGLGGSIAINGVCVSAVAIEEERISVELIQETLSRTALGELKVGDPLNLERCLPSGARLDGHVVQGHVDGLAQLTEADLRDGRHRFAVSPELAPYIAEKGSIAINGVSLTISAVSAPGSSEAWFEVGLIPTTLAETTLGSTEVGAKVNIEVDVLAKYARRMLQFQEHSRADQAADVAAPANVAPSVTQELAAAPQPESVPAVPQPDTPAPMLDRIDVALNELAAGRPVIVVDDADRENEGDIIFPAALATQELMALTVRHTSGVICTPMTPERAEHLGLPPMVIDNEDPKGTAYTISCDAATGVSTGISAADRALTVRVLADSASTAADLSRPGHIFPLIADPRGVLGRDGHTEAAVDLCRLAGLPEVGVIAELTHDDGRMMRLPALRKFADAHQYALISIADLITYRGGTPKPCTAMDAVAASWEAPGDEISKLVTPGPVVTLPTDHGVFAAQVWTEHATGHEHMLISALAQAPGEGNESTERPLIRMHSECVTGDVLGSRRCDCGTQLASALESIQRDGGHLLYLRGHEGRGIGLANKMRAYKLQEQGADTVEANEMLGLAAELRDFSGAAAILYAAGIRRLRLMTNNPLKVQTLRAAGLDVELAPSTGVVHETNRRYLQTKRDRMNHTLDHLQLHEQ
;
A
#
# COMPACT_ATOMS: atom_id res chain seq x y z
N MET A 1 -2.42 -2.70 -21.67
CA MET A 1 -3.62 -1.94 -21.30
C MET A 1 -3.94 -1.01 -22.45
N PHE A 2 -5.22 -0.86 -22.73
CA PHE A 2 -5.80 -0.07 -23.81
C PHE A 2 -6.75 0.96 -23.19
N THR A 3 -7.20 1.91 -23.99
CA THR A 3 -8.13 2.96 -23.56
C THR A 3 -9.49 2.83 -24.22
N GLY A 4 -9.60 1.93 -25.19
CA GLY A 4 -10.75 1.81 -26.07
C GLY A 4 -10.90 2.97 -27.04
N ILE A 5 -9.81 3.71 -27.28
CA ILE A 5 -9.79 4.74 -28.32
C ILE A 5 -9.16 4.09 -29.54
N VAL A 6 -10.01 3.76 -30.52
CA VAL A 6 -9.57 3.14 -31.76
C VAL A 6 -8.68 4.14 -32.51
N THR A 7 -7.44 3.75 -32.77
CA THR A 7 -6.43 4.60 -33.43
C THR A 7 -6.30 4.30 -34.91
N GLY A 8 -6.97 3.26 -35.41
CA GLY A 8 -7.09 3.01 -36.83
C GLY A 8 -7.96 1.81 -37.17
N LEU A 9 -8.25 1.68 -38.46
CA LEU A 9 -8.98 0.56 -39.03
C LEU A 9 -8.03 -0.38 -39.76
N GLY A 10 -8.25 -1.67 -39.58
CA GLY A 10 -7.58 -2.75 -40.28
C GLY A 10 -8.55 -3.61 -41.08
N GLU A 11 -8.01 -4.60 -41.77
CA GLU A 11 -8.80 -5.57 -42.55
C GLU A 11 -8.18 -6.96 -42.41
N VAL A 12 -9.02 -7.99 -42.25
CA VAL A 12 -8.56 -9.38 -42.22
C VAL A 12 -8.05 -9.79 -43.60
N LEU A 13 -6.77 -10.17 -43.69
CA LEU A 13 -6.12 -10.60 -44.92
C LEU A 13 -6.13 -12.12 -45.09
N GLU A 14 -5.91 -12.86 -44.00
CA GLU A 14 -5.77 -14.32 -44.04
C GLU A 14 -6.13 -14.96 -42.71
N ARG A 15 -6.81 -16.11 -42.76
CA ARG A 15 -7.06 -17.00 -41.63
C ARG A 15 -6.55 -18.40 -41.96
N ARG A 16 -5.71 -18.97 -41.10
CA ARG A 16 -5.13 -20.29 -41.32
C ARG A 16 -5.10 -21.10 -40.02
N PRO A 17 -5.93 -22.17 -39.91
CA PRO A 17 -5.85 -23.11 -38.80
C PRO A 17 -4.50 -23.84 -38.77
N ASP A 18 -3.94 -24.02 -37.58
CA ASP A 18 -2.80 -24.88 -37.30
C ASP A 18 -3.19 -25.94 -36.24
N PRO A 19 -3.78 -27.08 -36.68
CA PRO A 19 -4.25 -28.12 -35.78
C PRO A 19 -3.14 -28.74 -34.93
N ALA A 20 -1.88 -28.71 -35.38
CA ALA A 20 -0.77 -29.29 -34.64
C ALA A 20 -0.41 -28.47 -33.38
N LYS A 21 -0.64 -27.15 -33.44
CA LYS A 21 -0.45 -26.23 -32.32
C LYS A 21 -1.74 -25.91 -31.55
N GLY A 22 -2.90 -26.28 -32.08
CA GLY A 22 -4.19 -25.96 -31.48
C GLY A 22 -4.55 -24.48 -31.56
N VAL A 23 -3.98 -23.75 -32.52
CA VAL A 23 -4.21 -22.31 -32.72
C VAL A 23 -4.68 -22.03 -34.14
N GLU A 24 -5.26 -20.86 -34.35
CA GLU A 24 -5.51 -20.32 -35.68
C GLU A 24 -4.67 -19.06 -35.90
N ARG A 25 -3.91 -19.02 -36.99
CA ARG A 25 -3.15 -17.84 -37.37
C ARG A 25 -4.07 -16.87 -38.12
N LEU A 26 -4.22 -15.67 -37.59
CA LEU A 26 -4.94 -14.57 -38.21
C LEU A 26 -3.92 -13.52 -38.66
N SER A 27 -3.99 -13.10 -39.92
CA SER A 27 -3.20 -11.97 -40.45
C SER A 27 -4.13 -10.86 -40.92
N PHE A 28 -3.75 -9.62 -40.62
CA PHE A 28 -4.54 -8.45 -40.95
C PHE A 28 -3.67 -7.26 -41.32
N GLN A 29 -4.25 -6.35 -42.11
CA GLN A 29 -3.68 -5.06 -42.41
C GLN A 29 -3.79 -4.15 -41.18
N ALA A 30 -2.72 -3.46 -40.84
CA ALA A 30 -2.60 -2.61 -39.66
C ALA A 30 -1.83 -1.30 -39.96
N PRO A 31 -2.41 -0.41 -40.79
CA PRO A 31 -1.72 0.79 -41.26
C PRO A 31 -1.31 1.70 -40.11
N GLY A 32 -0.03 2.09 -40.03
CA GLY A 32 0.48 2.92 -38.94
C GLY A 32 0.53 2.26 -37.55
N HIS A 33 0.28 0.96 -37.42
CA HIS A 33 0.25 0.23 -36.14
C HIS A 33 1.40 -0.78 -35.99
N THR A 34 2.34 -0.83 -36.94
CA THR A 34 3.52 -1.72 -36.89
C THR A 34 4.75 -1.03 -36.31
N GLU A 35 4.83 0.30 -36.35
CA GLU A 35 5.96 1.05 -35.81
C GLU A 35 6.09 0.86 -34.29
N GLY A 36 7.30 0.52 -33.84
CA GLY A 36 7.58 0.25 -32.42
C GLY A 36 6.92 -1.02 -31.86
N LEU A 37 6.24 -1.83 -32.69
CA LEU A 37 5.69 -3.12 -32.27
C LEU A 37 6.73 -4.23 -32.47
N GLY A 38 7.24 -4.78 -31.36
CA GLY A 38 8.09 -5.97 -31.38
C GLY A 38 7.28 -7.26 -31.47
N LEU A 39 7.93 -8.36 -31.86
CA LEU A 39 7.35 -9.70 -31.73
C LEU A 39 7.02 -9.99 -30.26
N GLY A 40 5.85 -10.58 -30.01
CA GLY A 40 5.28 -10.75 -28.68
C GLY A 40 4.61 -9.49 -28.11
N GLY A 41 4.75 -8.34 -28.78
CA GLY A 41 4.07 -7.11 -28.36
C GLY A 41 2.57 -7.19 -28.59
N SER A 42 1.81 -6.57 -27.69
CA SER A 42 0.36 -6.62 -27.68
C SER A 42 -0.29 -5.55 -28.55
N ILE A 43 -1.38 -5.90 -29.22
CA ILE A 43 -2.27 -5.04 -29.98
C ILE A 43 -3.71 -5.50 -29.73
N ALA A 44 -4.66 -4.58 -29.63
CA ALA A 44 -6.08 -4.93 -29.56
C ALA A 44 -6.69 -4.97 -30.95
N ILE A 45 -7.42 -6.04 -31.26
CA ILE A 45 -8.25 -6.16 -32.46
C ILE A 45 -9.71 -6.37 -32.05
N ASN A 46 -10.59 -5.45 -32.42
CA ASN A 46 -11.98 -5.42 -31.93
C ASN A 46 -12.08 -5.60 -30.41
N GLY A 47 -11.17 -4.97 -29.65
CA GLY A 47 -11.10 -5.05 -28.19
C GLY A 47 -10.48 -6.33 -27.62
N VAL A 48 -9.95 -7.24 -28.43
CA VAL A 48 -9.25 -8.45 -27.95
C VAL A 48 -7.75 -8.22 -27.96
N CYS A 49 -7.10 -8.33 -26.79
CA CYS A 49 -5.65 -8.29 -26.67
C CYS A 49 -5.03 -9.53 -27.32
N VAL A 50 -4.22 -9.31 -28.35
CA VAL A 50 -3.48 -10.37 -29.07
C VAL A 50 -2.01 -10.00 -29.17
N SER A 51 -1.15 -11.01 -29.34
CA SER A 51 0.31 -10.80 -29.42
C SER A 51 0.80 -11.04 -30.84
N ALA A 52 1.58 -10.10 -31.38
CA ALA A 52 2.13 -10.20 -32.72
C ALA A 52 3.17 -11.32 -32.82
N VAL A 53 3.00 -12.26 -33.75
CA VAL A 53 3.94 -13.35 -34.03
C VAL A 53 4.74 -13.16 -35.32
N ALA A 54 4.26 -12.28 -36.22
CA ALA A 54 4.98 -11.81 -37.38
C ALA A 54 4.51 -10.40 -37.74
N ILE A 55 5.43 -9.59 -38.25
CA ILE A 55 5.19 -8.20 -38.65
C ILE A 55 5.95 -7.97 -39.95
N GLU A 56 5.25 -7.59 -41.01
CA GLU A 56 5.79 -7.38 -42.34
C GLU A 56 5.20 -6.09 -42.91
N GLU A 57 5.98 -5.02 -42.98
CA GLU A 57 5.51 -3.69 -43.38
C GLU A 57 4.34 -3.20 -42.51
N GLU A 58 3.12 -3.19 -43.05
CA GLU A 58 1.88 -2.83 -42.35
C GLU A 58 1.00 -4.05 -42.07
N ARG A 59 1.51 -5.27 -42.25
CA ARG A 59 0.81 -6.52 -41.95
C ARG A 59 1.25 -7.05 -40.59
N ILE A 60 0.28 -7.45 -39.77
CA ILE A 60 0.51 -8.16 -38.50
C ILE A 60 -0.13 -9.54 -38.57
N SER A 61 0.58 -10.56 -38.10
CA SER A 61 0.02 -11.88 -37.84
C SER A 61 0.01 -12.18 -36.35
N VAL A 62 -1.05 -12.85 -35.90
CA VAL A 62 -1.26 -13.30 -34.51
C VAL A 62 -1.69 -14.76 -34.50
N GLU A 63 -1.48 -15.45 -33.39
CA GLU A 63 -1.98 -16.82 -33.16
C GLU A 63 -3.07 -16.79 -32.09
N LEU A 64 -4.26 -17.26 -32.44
CA LEU A 64 -5.44 -17.28 -31.58
C LEU A 64 -5.67 -18.68 -31.05
N ILE A 65 -5.77 -18.83 -29.73
CA ILE A 65 -6.13 -20.09 -29.09
C ILE A 65 -7.64 -20.35 -29.20
N GLN A 66 -8.04 -21.61 -29.03
CA GLN A 66 -9.46 -22.01 -29.11
C GLN A 66 -10.38 -21.26 -28.14
N GLU A 67 -9.91 -20.95 -26.92
CA GLU A 67 -10.71 -20.17 -25.96
C GLU A 67 -11.01 -18.76 -26.47
N THR A 68 -10.02 -18.08 -27.08
CA THR A 68 -10.23 -16.75 -27.66
C THR A 68 -11.23 -16.82 -28.82
N LEU A 69 -11.13 -17.82 -29.68
CA LEU A 69 -12.05 -18.01 -30.80
C LEU A 69 -13.48 -18.33 -30.35
N SER A 70 -13.66 -19.05 -29.24
CA SER A 70 -14.98 -19.45 -28.74
C SER A 70 -15.66 -18.37 -27.90
N ARG A 71 -14.88 -17.52 -27.22
CA ARG A 71 -15.38 -16.46 -26.32
C ARG A 71 -15.57 -15.12 -27.00
N THR A 72 -15.00 -14.91 -28.18
CA THR A 72 -15.00 -13.60 -28.87
C THR A 72 -15.59 -13.70 -30.26
N ALA A 73 -15.99 -12.55 -30.82
CA ALA A 73 -16.48 -12.43 -32.18
C ALA A 73 -15.38 -12.67 -33.23
N LEU A 74 -14.10 -12.79 -32.83
CA LEU A 74 -13.00 -13.06 -33.75
C LEU A 74 -13.15 -14.41 -34.47
N GLY A 75 -13.80 -15.39 -33.85
CA GLY A 75 -14.06 -16.69 -34.47
C GLY A 75 -14.94 -16.59 -35.72
N GLU A 76 -15.79 -15.56 -35.81
CA GLU A 76 -16.77 -15.37 -36.89
C GLU A 76 -16.23 -14.51 -38.04
N LEU A 77 -15.06 -13.87 -37.90
CA LEU A 77 -14.47 -12.96 -38.89
C LEU A 77 -14.12 -13.67 -40.21
N LYS A 78 -14.29 -12.98 -41.32
CA LYS A 78 -13.93 -13.46 -42.67
C LYS A 78 -12.83 -12.59 -43.25
N VAL A 79 -12.13 -13.11 -44.26
CA VAL A 79 -11.21 -12.31 -45.06
C VAL A 79 -12.00 -11.15 -45.69
N GLY A 80 -11.49 -9.94 -45.54
CA GLY A 80 -12.17 -8.70 -45.94
C GLY A 80 -12.95 -8.00 -44.83
N ASP A 81 -13.13 -8.62 -43.66
CA ASP A 81 -13.86 -7.98 -42.57
C ASP A 81 -13.00 -6.87 -41.93
N PRO A 82 -13.61 -5.70 -41.61
CA PRO A 82 -12.90 -4.58 -41.00
C PRO A 82 -12.64 -4.84 -39.52
N LEU A 83 -11.57 -4.23 -39.01
CA LEU A 83 -11.13 -4.36 -37.62
C LEU A 83 -10.90 -2.98 -36.99
N ASN A 84 -11.32 -2.78 -35.76
CA ASN A 84 -10.82 -1.72 -34.89
C ASN A 84 -9.44 -2.12 -34.37
N LEU A 85 -8.45 -1.25 -34.54
CA LEU A 85 -7.09 -1.46 -34.06
C LEU A 85 -6.72 -0.44 -32.99
N GLU A 86 -6.04 -0.92 -31.96
CA GLU A 86 -5.48 -0.07 -30.92
C GLU A 86 -4.16 -0.66 -30.40
N ARG A 87 -3.11 0.16 -30.33
CA ARG A 87 -1.85 -0.21 -29.69
C ARG A 87 -1.99 -0.10 -28.18
N CYS A 88 -1.24 -0.90 -27.43
CA CYS A 88 -1.17 -0.70 -25.99
C CYS A 88 -0.77 0.75 -25.66
N LEU A 89 -1.49 1.35 -24.73
CA LEU A 89 -1.20 2.68 -24.24
C LEU A 89 0.19 2.66 -23.55
N PRO A 90 1.15 3.49 -23.98
CA PRO A 90 2.41 3.65 -23.29
C PRO A 90 2.20 4.16 -21.86
N SER A 91 3.07 3.77 -20.93
CA SER A 91 3.04 4.33 -19.59
C SER A 91 3.20 5.86 -19.65
N GLY A 92 2.31 6.59 -18.98
CA GLY A 92 2.29 8.06 -19.00
C GLY A 92 1.66 8.69 -20.25
N ALA A 93 1.16 7.92 -21.22
CA ALA A 93 0.36 8.47 -22.31
C ALA A 93 -1.04 8.87 -21.83
N ARG A 94 -1.67 9.80 -22.56
CA ARG A 94 -2.98 10.35 -22.21
C ARG A 94 -4.06 9.26 -22.28
N LEU A 95 -4.84 9.13 -21.21
CA LEU A 95 -6.00 8.25 -21.16
C LEU A 95 -7.23 8.99 -21.70
N ASP A 96 -7.50 8.85 -23.00
CA ASP A 96 -8.61 9.54 -23.68
C ASP A 96 -9.96 8.78 -23.61
N GLY A 97 -9.94 7.51 -23.21
CA GLY A 97 -11.13 6.69 -22.97
C GLY A 97 -11.23 6.21 -21.52
N HIS A 98 -11.63 4.96 -21.31
CA HIS A 98 -11.58 4.30 -19.99
C HIS A 98 -10.57 3.15 -19.99
N VAL A 99 -10.32 2.56 -18.84
CA VAL A 99 -9.37 1.45 -18.74
C VAL A 99 -9.94 0.19 -19.41
N VAL A 100 -9.32 -0.23 -20.52
CA VAL A 100 -9.66 -1.45 -21.26
C VAL A 100 -8.48 -2.42 -21.17
N GLN A 101 -8.70 -3.63 -20.71
CA GLN A 101 -7.67 -4.66 -20.57
C GLN A 101 -7.42 -5.38 -21.89
N GLY A 102 -8.42 -5.38 -22.79
CA GLY A 102 -8.47 -6.23 -23.98
C GLY A 102 -8.91 -7.65 -23.64
N HIS A 103 -9.61 -7.82 -22.51
CA HIS A 103 -10.16 -9.07 -22.01
C HIS A 103 -11.67 -9.03 -22.22
N VAL A 104 -12.12 -9.55 -23.36
CA VAL A 104 -13.55 -9.61 -23.69
C VAL A 104 -14.28 -10.45 -22.65
N ASP A 105 -15.18 -9.81 -21.91
CA ASP A 105 -15.97 -10.43 -20.85
C ASP A 105 -17.18 -11.19 -21.43
N GLY A 106 -17.59 -10.85 -22.66
CA GLY A 106 -18.52 -11.67 -23.45
C GLY A 106 -18.97 -10.99 -24.74
N LEU A 107 -20.08 -11.49 -25.28
CA LEU A 107 -20.68 -10.97 -26.51
C LEU A 107 -22.01 -10.27 -26.21
N ALA A 108 -22.24 -9.16 -26.92
CA ALA A 108 -23.54 -8.53 -27.00
C ALA A 108 -24.04 -8.57 -28.45
N GLN A 109 -25.35 -8.43 -28.65
CA GLN A 109 -25.96 -8.38 -29.98
C GLN A 109 -26.64 -7.03 -30.18
N LEU A 110 -26.33 -6.33 -31.27
CA LEU A 110 -27.01 -5.09 -31.63
C LEU A 110 -28.48 -5.41 -31.98
N THR A 111 -29.45 -4.89 -31.24
CA THR A 111 -30.87 -5.15 -31.47
C THR A 111 -31.59 -3.96 -32.08
N GLU A 112 -31.13 -2.74 -31.81
CA GLU A 112 -31.69 -1.52 -32.39
C GLU A 112 -30.58 -0.52 -32.68
N ALA A 113 -30.65 0.14 -33.85
CA ALA A 113 -29.75 1.21 -34.25
C ALA A 113 -30.57 2.34 -34.87
N ASP A 114 -30.62 3.50 -34.21
CA ASP A 114 -31.25 4.71 -34.73
C ASP A 114 -30.18 5.74 -35.08
N LEU A 115 -29.91 5.85 -36.38
CA LEU A 115 -28.90 6.75 -36.92
C LEU A 115 -29.29 8.24 -36.80
N ARG A 116 -30.56 8.57 -36.50
CA ARG A 116 -31.02 9.97 -36.40
C ARG A 116 -30.75 10.57 -35.03
N ASP A 117 -30.84 9.78 -33.98
CA ASP A 117 -30.57 10.20 -32.60
C ASP A 117 -29.27 9.60 -32.02
N GLY A 118 -28.60 8.71 -32.78
CA GLY A 118 -27.33 8.07 -32.41
C GLY A 118 -27.49 6.93 -31.41
N ARG A 119 -28.72 6.58 -31.01
CA ARG A 119 -28.98 5.55 -30.00
C ARG A 119 -28.80 4.15 -30.59
N HIS A 120 -27.98 3.35 -29.92
CA HIS A 120 -27.77 1.94 -30.26
C HIS A 120 -28.05 1.08 -29.02
N ARG A 121 -28.89 0.06 -29.16
CA ARG A 121 -29.26 -0.87 -28.08
C ARG A 121 -28.66 -2.24 -28.33
N PHE A 122 -28.09 -2.81 -27.29
CA PHE A 122 -27.45 -4.11 -27.33
C PHE A 122 -28.08 -5.06 -26.32
N ALA A 123 -28.51 -6.22 -26.77
CA ALA A 123 -28.89 -7.33 -25.89
C ALA A 123 -27.64 -8.00 -25.33
N VAL A 124 -27.68 -8.36 -24.04
CA VAL A 124 -26.56 -8.94 -23.31
C VAL A 124 -27.03 -10.10 -22.44
N SER A 125 -26.10 -10.99 -22.05
CA SER A 125 -26.46 -12.09 -21.15
C SER A 125 -26.87 -11.56 -19.76
N PRO A 126 -27.81 -12.22 -19.07
CA PRO A 126 -28.16 -11.89 -17.68
C PRO A 126 -26.98 -11.99 -16.72
N GLU A 127 -25.95 -12.78 -17.05
CA GLU A 127 -24.73 -12.90 -16.25
C GLU A 127 -23.86 -11.65 -16.30
N LEU A 128 -23.86 -10.93 -17.44
CA LEU A 128 -23.07 -9.71 -17.63
C LEU A 128 -23.83 -8.43 -17.26
N ALA A 129 -25.16 -8.48 -17.25
CA ALA A 129 -26.00 -7.33 -16.88
C ALA A 129 -25.64 -6.65 -15.54
N PRO A 130 -25.25 -7.37 -14.46
CA PRO A 130 -24.89 -6.75 -13.17
C PRO A 130 -23.64 -5.87 -13.21
N TYR A 131 -22.83 -5.96 -14.25
CA TYR A 131 -21.60 -5.17 -14.41
C TYR A 131 -21.81 -3.93 -15.28
N ILE A 132 -23.01 -3.74 -15.82
CA ILE A 132 -23.36 -2.70 -16.78
C ILE A 132 -24.31 -1.73 -16.07
N ALA A 133 -23.84 -0.50 -15.86
CA ALA A 133 -24.56 0.53 -15.13
C ALA A 133 -24.83 1.75 -16.03
N GLU A 134 -25.99 2.39 -15.84
CA GLU A 134 -26.25 3.69 -16.47
C GLU A 134 -25.16 4.70 -16.07
N LYS A 135 -24.65 5.46 -17.05
CA LYS A 135 -23.49 6.36 -16.91
C LYS A 135 -22.16 5.64 -16.61
N GLY A 136 -22.13 4.32 -16.62
CA GLY A 136 -20.91 3.52 -16.57
C GLY A 136 -20.17 3.48 -17.91
N SER A 137 -18.95 2.96 -17.86
CA SER A 137 -18.11 2.73 -19.04
C SER A 137 -18.27 1.32 -19.58
N ILE A 138 -18.21 1.18 -20.90
CA ILE A 138 -18.19 -0.12 -21.59
C ILE A 138 -17.35 -0.02 -22.86
N ALA A 139 -16.60 -1.06 -23.19
CA ALA A 139 -15.94 -1.17 -24.49
C ALA A 139 -16.75 -2.08 -25.42
N ILE A 140 -17.10 -1.61 -26.62
CA ILE A 140 -17.80 -2.40 -27.65
C ILE A 140 -16.89 -2.54 -28.86
N ASN A 141 -16.46 -3.75 -29.21
CA ASN A 141 -15.41 -4.01 -30.20
C ASN A 141 -14.17 -3.13 -29.97
N GLY A 142 -13.81 -2.91 -28.70
CA GLY A 142 -12.69 -2.05 -28.32
C GLY A 142 -12.99 -0.55 -28.40
N VAL A 143 -14.22 -0.12 -28.67
CA VAL A 143 -14.60 1.30 -28.63
C VAL A 143 -15.14 1.64 -27.24
N SER A 144 -14.45 2.54 -26.53
CA SER A 144 -14.84 3.07 -25.23
C SER A 144 -16.05 3.98 -25.33
N LEU A 145 -17.12 3.64 -24.61
CA LEU A 145 -18.41 4.34 -24.67
C LEU A 145 -19.01 4.50 -23.27
N THR A 146 -19.89 5.49 -23.14
CA THR A 146 -20.70 5.70 -21.94
C THR A 146 -22.10 5.16 -22.14
N ILE A 147 -22.57 4.36 -21.19
CA ILE A 147 -23.90 3.75 -21.21
C ILE A 147 -24.96 4.82 -20.93
N SER A 148 -25.95 4.94 -21.81
CA SER A 148 -27.04 5.91 -21.69
C SER A 148 -28.27 5.36 -20.97
N ALA A 149 -28.52 4.05 -21.04
CA ALA A 149 -29.63 3.38 -20.35
C ALA A 149 -29.35 1.87 -20.23
N VAL A 150 -30.03 1.21 -19.29
CA VAL A 150 -29.98 -0.24 -19.08
C VAL A 150 -31.38 -0.80 -18.79
N SER A 151 -31.58 -2.08 -19.05
CA SER A 151 -32.78 -2.82 -18.61
C SER A 151 -32.92 -2.79 -17.09
N ALA A 152 -34.16 -2.80 -16.59
CA ALA A 152 -34.41 -2.86 -15.15
C ALA A 152 -33.92 -4.19 -14.53
N PRO A 153 -33.49 -4.17 -13.24
CA PRO A 153 -33.14 -5.41 -12.54
C PRO A 153 -34.29 -6.43 -12.58
N GLY A 154 -33.98 -7.68 -12.95
CA GLY A 154 -34.97 -8.76 -13.03
C GLY A 154 -35.82 -8.79 -14.31
N SER A 155 -35.54 -7.92 -15.29
CA SER A 155 -36.12 -8.06 -16.64
C SER A 155 -35.77 -9.41 -17.26
N SER A 156 -36.70 -10.00 -18.02
CA SER A 156 -36.50 -11.27 -18.73
C SER A 156 -35.45 -11.18 -19.84
N GLU A 157 -35.24 -9.97 -20.36
CA GLU A 157 -34.22 -9.65 -21.36
C GLU A 157 -33.33 -8.53 -20.81
N ALA A 158 -32.03 -8.80 -20.72
CA ALA A 158 -31.05 -7.81 -20.31
C ALA A 158 -30.51 -7.06 -21.53
N TRP A 159 -30.46 -5.73 -21.45
CA TRP A 159 -29.96 -4.88 -22.51
C TRP A 159 -29.33 -3.60 -21.97
N PHE A 160 -28.53 -2.94 -22.80
CA PHE A 160 -28.00 -1.61 -22.54
C PHE A 160 -27.99 -0.76 -23.80
N GLU A 161 -27.91 0.56 -23.61
CA GLU A 161 -27.86 1.54 -24.70
C GLU A 161 -26.62 2.42 -24.60
N VAL A 162 -26.14 2.87 -25.76
CA VAL A 162 -25.08 3.86 -25.91
C VAL A 162 -25.48 4.89 -26.96
N GLY A 163 -24.97 6.10 -26.81
CA GLY A 163 -25.04 7.14 -27.84
C GLY A 163 -23.77 7.13 -28.67
N LEU A 164 -23.90 6.99 -29.99
CA LEU A 164 -22.79 7.06 -30.94
C LEU A 164 -22.84 8.38 -31.70
N ILE A 165 -21.78 9.17 -31.58
CA ILE A 165 -21.64 10.41 -32.35
C ILE A 165 -21.19 10.10 -33.79
N PRO A 166 -21.44 11.00 -34.76
CA PRO A 166 -21.07 10.77 -36.16
C PRO A 166 -19.59 10.42 -36.38
N THR A 167 -18.67 11.03 -35.62
CA THR A 167 -17.24 10.72 -35.71
C THR A 167 -16.94 9.29 -35.28
N THR A 168 -17.52 8.80 -34.18
CA THR A 168 -17.34 7.41 -33.74
C THR A 168 -17.89 6.42 -34.76
N LEU A 169 -19.01 6.73 -35.40
CA LEU A 169 -19.56 5.90 -36.48
C LEU A 169 -18.64 5.89 -37.71
N ALA A 170 -18.04 7.02 -38.07
CA ALA A 170 -17.19 7.13 -39.25
C ALA A 170 -15.81 6.47 -39.06
N GLU A 171 -15.23 6.57 -37.87
CA GLU A 171 -13.84 6.17 -37.59
C GLU A 171 -13.70 4.77 -36.96
N THR A 172 -14.83 4.07 -36.71
CA THR A 172 -14.82 2.73 -36.11
C THR A 172 -15.72 1.77 -36.87
N THR A 173 -15.55 0.46 -36.65
CA THR A 173 -16.42 -0.58 -37.24
C THR A 173 -17.88 -0.50 -36.77
N LEU A 174 -18.20 0.32 -35.76
CA LEU A 174 -19.58 0.45 -35.27
C LEU A 174 -20.50 1.11 -36.30
N GLY A 175 -19.98 1.97 -37.19
CA GLY A 175 -20.79 2.59 -38.24
C GLY A 175 -21.32 1.64 -39.30
N SER A 176 -20.67 0.49 -39.48
CA SER A 176 -21.08 -0.57 -40.41
C SER A 176 -21.68 -1.79 -39.70
N THR A 177 -21.91 -1.73 -38.39
CA THR A 177 -22.46 -2.85 -37.63
C THR A 177 -23.98 -2.94 -37.86
N GLU A 178 -24.44 -4.05 -38.43
CA GLU A 178 -25.86 -4.27 -38.71
C GLU A 178 -26.62 -4.81 -37.49
N VAL A 179 -27.92 -4.51 -37.41
CA VAL A 179 -28.80 -5.12 -36.40
C VAL A 179 -28.76 -6.65 -36.53
N GLY A 180 -28.52 -7.33 -35.42
CA GLY A 180 -28.31 -8.77 -35.33
C GLY A 180 -26.83 -9.17 -35.25
N ALA A 181 -25.89 -8.26 -35.54
CA ALA A 181 -24.46 -8.55 -35.41
C ALA A 181 -24.04 -8.71 -33.95
N LYS A 182 -23.10 -9.63 -33.72
CA LYS A 182 -22.44 -9.81 -32.42
C LYS A 182 -21.22 -8.91 -32.31
N VAL A 183 -21.03 -8.37 -31.13
CA VAL A 183 -19.91 -7.49 -30.80
C VAL A 183 -19.25 -7.98 -29.52
N ASN A 184 -17.93 -7.83 -29.44
CA ASN A 184 -17.17 -8.05 -28.22
C ASN A 184 -17.52 -6.95 -27.20
N ILE A 185 -17.76 -7.33 -25.96
CA ILE A 185 -17.92 -6.37 -24.86
C ILE A 185 -16.91 -6.63 -23.74
N GLU A 186 -16.34 -5.54 -23.22
CA GLU A 186 -15.58 -5.53 -21.98
C GLU A 186 -16.27 -4.56 -21.02
N VAL A 187 -16.60 -5.05 -19.83
CA VAL A 187 -17.29 -4.27 -18.79
C VAL A 187 -16.28 -3.57 -17.90
N ASP A 188 -16.72 -2.56 -17.17
CA ASP A 188 -15.87 -1.77 -16.28
C ASP A 188 -15.09 -2.67 -15.29
N VAL A 189 -13.76 -2.51 -15.26
CA VAL A 189 -12.86 -3.26 -14.39
C VAL A 189 -13.23 -3.13 -12.92
N LEU A 190 -13.71 -1.96 -12.49
CA LEU A 190 -14.16 -1.73 -11.12
C LEU A 190 -15.42 -2.52 -10.81
N ALA A 191 -16.35 -2.63 -11.77
CA ALA A 191 -17.57 -3.41 -11.59
C ALA A 191 -17.26 -4.90 -11.36
N LYS A 192 -16.23 -5.44 -12.04
CA LYS A 192 -15.78 -6.84 -11.87
C LYS A 192 -15.33 -7.11 -10.43
N TYR A 193 -14.46 -6.26 -9.90
CA TYR A 193 -13.96 -6.43 -8.53
C TYR A 193 -15.05 -6.15 -7.49
N ALA A 194 -15.87 -5.12 -7.69
CA ALA A 194 -17.00 -4.81 -6.80
C ALA A 194 -17.97 -6.00 -6.69
N ARG A 195 -18.36 -6.60 -7.82
CA ARG A 195 -19.23 -7.77 -7.82
C ARG A 195 -18.57 -8.97 -7.14
N ARG A 196 -17.28 -9.21 -7.37
CA ARG A 196 -16.53 -10.29 -6.72
C ARG A 196 -16.50 -10.12 -5.20
N MET A 197 -16.29 -8.89 -4.72
CA MET A 197 -16.32 -8.57 -3.28
C MET A 197 -17.71 -8.78 -2.69
N LEU A 198 -18.77 -8.33 -3.37
CA LEU A 198 -20.15 -8.55 -2.92
C LEU A 198 -20.49 -10.04 -2.83
N GLN A 199 -20.06 -10.86 -3.81
CA GLN A 199 -20.25 -12.31 -3.74
C GLN A 199 -19.60 -12.93 -2.49
N PHE A 200 -18.38 -12.49 -2.12
CA PHE A 200 -17.75 -12.97 -0.90
C PHE A 200 -18.49 -12.54 0.37
N GLN A 201 -19.01 -11.31 0.40
CA GLN A 201 -19.81 -10.82 1.52
C GLN A 201 -21.16 -11.55 1.65
N GLU A 202 -21.82 -11.86 0.54
CA GLU A 202 -23.04 -12.66 0.50
C GLU A 202 -22.79 -14.09 0.98
N HIS A 203 -21.67 -14.72 0.60
CA HIS A 203 -21.27 -16.03 1.12
C HIS A 203 -20.97 -15.97 2.62
N SER A 204 -20.21 -14.98 3.10
CA SER A 204 -19.95 -14.82 4.53
C SER A 204 -21.24 -14.57 5.35
N ARG A 205 -22.23 -13.85 4.79
CA ARG A 205 -23.54 -13.66 5.42
C ARG A 205 -24.41 -14.92 5.38
N ALA A 206 -24.37 -15.68 4.29
CA ALA A 206 -25.08 -16.96 4.18
C ALA A 206 -24.49 -18.02 5.11
N ASP A 207 -23.15 -18.08 5.25
CA ASP A 207 -22.45 -18.94 6.19
C ASP A 207 -22.75 -18.54 7.64
N GLN A 208 -22.79 -17.24 7.95
CA GLN A 208 -23.22 -16.73 9.26
C GLN A 208 -24.70 -17.03 9.56
N ALA A 209 -25.58 -17.02 8.56
CA ALA A 209 -26.99 -17.39 8.73
C ALA A 209 -27.19 -18.91 8.88
N ALA A 210 -26.33 -19.72 8.26
CA ALA A 210 -26.33 -21.18 8.38
C ALA A 210 -25.73 -21.66 9.71
N ASP A 211 -24.70 -20.99 10.24
CA ASP A 211 -24.04 -21.31 11.52
C ASP A 211 -24.94 -21.07 12.75
N VAL A 212 -26.00 -20.27 12.62
CA VAL A 212 -26.97 -20.05 13.72
C VAL A 212 -27.98 -21.20 13.83
N ALA A 213 -28.04 -22.13 12.86
CA ALA A 213 -29.11 -23.13 12.76
C ALA A 213 -28.70 -24.62 12.82
N ALA A 214 -27.42 -24.97 13.03
CA ALA A 214 -27.00 -26.38 13.04
C ALA A 214 -26.41 -26.84 14.40
N PRO A 215 -26.85 -28.00 14.96
CA PRO A 215 -26.25 -28.56 16.17
C PRO A 215 -24.99 -29.37 15.86
N ALA A 216 -24.10 -29.42 16.85
CA ALA A 216 -22.81 -30.10 16.83
C ALA A 216 -22.89 -31.62 16.67
N ASN A 217 -22.26 -32.13 15.60
CA ASN A 217 -21.32 -33.28 15.56
C ASN A 217 -21.25 -33.82 14.14
N VAL A 218 -20.03 -34.03 13.64
CA VAL A 218 -19.53 -35.25 12.95
C VAL A 218 -18.13 -34.93 12.43
N ALA A 219 -17.14 -35.70 12.87
CA ALA A 219 -15.83 -35.75 12.23
C ALA A 219 -15.90 -36.60 10.95
N PRO A 220 -15.09 -36.28 9.92
CA PRO A 220 -14.60 -37.35 9.06
C PRO A 220 -13.08 -37.30 8.84
N SER A 221 -12.50 -38.49 8.92
CA SER A 221 -11.21 -38.88 8.37
C SER A 221 -11.29 -38.97 6.85
N VAL A 222 -10.33 -38.40 6.10
CA VAL A 222 -9.89 -38.94 4.81
C VAL A 222 -8.41 -38.59 4.58
N THR A 223 -7.58 -39.63 4.56
CA THR A 223 -6.26 -39.69 3.93
C THR A 223 -6.38 -39.68 2.41
N GLN A 224 -5.65 -38.83 1.71
CA GLN A 224 -5.24 -39.11 0.32
C GLN A 224 -3.95 -38.37 -0.05
N GLU A 225 -2.93 -39.16 -0.37
CA GLU A 225 -1.68 -38.75 -1.02
C GLU A 225 -1.96 -38.22 -2.43
N LEU A 226 -1.31 -37.12 -2.80
CA LEU A 226 -1.13 -36.70 -4.19
C LEU A 226 0.34 -36.37 -4.42
N ALA A 227 0.90 -37.05 -5.41
CA ALA A 227 2.31 -37.13 -5.77
C ALA A 227 2.88 -35.83 -6.34
N ALA A 228 4.20 -35.71 -6.19
CA ALA A 228 5.03 -34.59 -6.64
C ALA A 228 5.09 -34.46 -8.17
N ALA A 229 5.17 -33.22 -8.66
CA ALA A 229 5.53 -32.84 -10.02
C ALA A 229 6.84 -32.02 -10.02
N PRO A 230 7.65 -32.06 -11.10
CA PRO A 230 9.09 -31.81 -11.08
C PRO A 230 9.48 -30.33 -11.05
N GLN A 231 10.68 -30.05 -10.54
CA GLN A 231 11.29 -28.72 -10.49
C GLN A 231 11.89 -28.31 -11.84
N PRO A 232 11.81 -27.03 -12.25
CA PRO A 232 12.66 -26.49 -13.30
C PRO A 232 13.96 -25.88 -12.72
N GLU A 233 15.04 -26.10 -13.47
CA GLU A 233 16.42 -25.71 -13.19
C GLU A 233 16.65 -24.20 -13.11
N SER A 234 17.77 -23.85 -12.46
CA SER A 234 18.21 -22.52 -12.03
C SER A 234 18.45 -21.49 -13.15
N VAL A 235 17.91 -20.29 -12.97
CA VAL A 235 18.32 -19.06 -13.67
C VAL A 235 19.46 -18.41 -12.86
N PRO A 236 20.57 -17.96 -13.48
CA PRO A 236 21.72 -17.41 -12.75
C PRO A 236 21.39 -16.10 -12.05
N ALA A 237 22.02 -15.89 -10.89
CA ALA A 237 21.80 -14.76 -10.00
C ALA A 237 22.17 -13.42 -10.66
N VAL A 238 21.28 -12.43 -10.50
CA VAL A 238 21.61 -11.01 -10.65
C VAL A 238 22.49 -10.63 -9.47
N PRO A 239 23.68 -10.02 -9.66
CA PRO A 239 24.56 -9.66 -8.56
C PRO A 239 23.87 -8.65 -7.64
N GLN A 240 23.95 -8.89 -6.33
CA GLN A 240 23.52 -7.93 -5.32
C GLN A 240 24.45 -6.71 -5.32
N PRO A 241 23.93 -5.48 -5.18
CA PRO A 241 24.76 -4.34 -4.86
C PRO A 241 25.16 -4.37 -3.38
N ASP A 242 26.47 -4.34 -3.11
CA ASP A 242 27.09 -4.15 -1.81
C ASP A 242 27.01 -2.67 -1.38
N THR A 243 26.12 -2.26 -0.45
CA THR A 243 26.32 -1.12 0.51
C THR A 243 25.14 -0.92 1.52
N PRO A 244 25.36 -0.30 2.70
CA PRO A 244 24.45 -0.26 3.87
C PRO A 244 23.33 0.80 3.76
N ALA A 245 22.38 0.76 4.71
CA ALA A 245 21.15 1.57 4.76
C ALA A 245 21.33 3.09 4.52
N PRO A 246 20.30 3.82 4.03
CA PRO A 246 20.35 5.25 3.74
C PRO A 246 20.85 6.11 4.89
N MET A 247 21.93 6.86 4.68
CA MET A 247 22.32 7.96 5.57
C MET A 247 21.43 9.18 5.23
N LEU A 248 20.74 9.76 6.22
CA LEU A 248 20.08 11.07 6.10
C LEU A 248 21.14 12.17 6.01
N ASP A 249 20.82 13.24 5.29
CA ASP A 249 21.70 14.40 5.11
C ASP A 249 21.55 15.40 6.26
N ARG A 250 22.55 16.28 6.44
CA ARG A 250 22.48 17.35 7.45
C ARG A 250 21.50 18.45 7.04
N ILE A 251 20.78 19.02 8.01
CA ILE A 251 19.90 20.17 7.80
C ILE A 251 20.64 21.34 7.14
N ASP A 252 21.87 21.64 7.54
CA ASP A 252 22.67 22.71 6.90
C ASP A 252 22.86 22.52 5.40
N VAL A 253 22.97 21.26 4.93
CA VAL A 253 23.09 20.95 3.50
C VAL A 253 21.76 21.25 2.81
N ALA A 254 20.64 20.80 3.38
CA ALA A 254 19.31 21.08 2.86
C ALA A 254 19.03 22.59 2.77
N LEU A 255 19.42 23.38 3.76
CA LEU A 255 19.25 24.85 3.73
C LEU A 255 20.06 25.51 2.61
N ASN A 256 21.29 25.05 2.35
CA ASN A 256 22.10 25.55 1.24
C ASN A 256 21.50 25.20 -0.13
N GLU A 257 20.97 23.98 -0.28
CA GLU A 257 20.27 23.56 -1.51
C GLU A 257 19.04 24.44 -1.77
N LEU A 258 18.21 24.66 -0.74
CA LEU A 258 17.03 25.52 -0.84
C LEU A 258 17.38 26.97 -1.18
N ALA A 259 18.42 27.53 -0.55
CA ALA A 259 18.92 28.88 -0.87
C ALA A 259 19.41 28.99 -2.31
N ALA A 260 19.89 27.89 -2.90
CA ALA A 260 20.27 27.80 -4.31
C ALA A 260 19.09 27.52 -5.26
N GLY A 261 17.86 27.44 -4.74
CA GLY A 261 16.65 27.11 -5.52
C GLY A 261 16.52 25.64 -5.89
N ARG A 262 17.31 24.75 -5.27
CA ARG A 262 17.23 23.30 -5.46
C ARG A 262 16.27 22.68 -4.45
N PRO A 263 15.54 21.61 -4.82
CA PRO A 263 14.63 20.95 -3.90
C PRO A 263 15.38 20.07 -2.89
N VAL A 264 14.69 19.73 -1.82
CA VAL A 264 15.09 18.73 -0.83
C VAL A 264 13.97 17.73 -0.66
N ILE A 265 14.30 16.53 -0.18
CA ILE A 265 13.30 15.52 0.18
C ILE A 265 13.19 15.50 1.69
N VAL A 266 11.96 15.56 2.20
CA VAL A 266 11.68 15.52 3.62
C VAL A 266 10.80 14.33 3.91
N VAL A 267 11.30 13.42 4.73
CA VAL A 267 10.53 12.26 5.21
C VAL A 267 9.94 12.59 6.57
N ASP A 268 8.68 12.22 6.77
CA ASP A 268 8.08 12.22 8.11
C ASP A 268 8.26 10.87 8.80
N ASP A 269 7.75 10.76 10.02
CA ASP A 269 7.94 9.56 10.82
C ASP A 269 7.16 8.38 10.25
N ALA A 270 7.70 7.16 10.46
CA ALA A 270 7.15 5.93 9.90
C ALA A 270 5.74 5.57 10.40
N ASP A 271 5.28 6.21 11.47
CA ASP A 271 3.97 6.08 12.11
C ASP A 271 3.00 7.25 11.81
N ARG A 272 3.46 8.30 11.10
CA ARG A 272 2.62 9.40 10.64
C ARG A 272 2.07 9.10 9.24
N GLU A 273 2.72 9.54 8.18
CA GLU A 273 2.38 9.19 6.79
C GLU A 273 3.38 8.18 6.22
N ASN A 274 4.59 8.12 6.79
CA ASN A 274 5.71 7.31 6.30
C ASN A 274 6.05 7.68 4.85
N GLU A 275 5.92 8.96 4.51
CA GLU A 275 5.97 9.52 3.16
C GLU A 275 7.09 10.55 3.05
N GLY A 276 7.61 10.68 1.83
CA GLY A 276 8.61 11.69 1.52
C GLY A 276 8.04 12.72 0.57
N ASP A 277 8.11 13.99 0.97
CA ASP A 277 7.73 15.10 0.11
C ASP A 277 8.97 15.69 -0.53
N ILE A 278 8.84 16.04 -1.81
CA ILE A 278 9.78 17.00 -2.41
C ILE A 278 9.37 18.41 -1.98
N ILE A 279 10.32 19.15 -1.41
CA ILE A 279 10.11 20.50 -0.89
C ILE A 279 11.04 21.48 -1.58
N PHE A 280 10.51 22.61 -2.03
CA PHE A 280 11.30 23.73 -2.54
C PHE A 280 10.64 25.10 -2.29
N PRO A 281 11.40 26.21 -2.30
CA PRO A 281 10.85 27.53 -2.03
C PRO A 281 9.99 28.01 -3.20
N ALA A 282 8.75 28.42 -2.93
CA ALA A 282 7.81 28.83 -3.97
C ALA A 282 8.31 30.06 -4.76
N ALA A 283 9.03 30.96 -4.11
CA ALA A 283 9.66 32.12 -4.75
C ALA A 283 10.70 31.77 -5.83
N LEU A 284 11.31 30.58 -5.73
CA LEU A 284 12.36 30.11 -6.64
C LEU A 284 11.86 29.00 -7.58
N ALA A 285 10.55 28.73 -7.58
CA ALA A 285 9.97 27.70 -8.43
C ALA A 285 10.25 27.99 -9.92
N THR A 286 10.74 26.99 -10.64
CA THR A 286 10.92 27.03 -12.10
C THR A 286 9.92 26.09 -12.78
N GLN A 287 9.73 26.26 -14.09
CA GLN A 287 8.91 25.34 -14.88
C GLN A 287 9.48 23.93 -14.84
N GLU A 288 10.81 23.80 -14.94
CA GLU A 288 11.51 22.51 -14.97
C GLU A 288 11.37 21.78 -13.62
N LEU A 289 11.54 22.51 -12.52
CA LEU A 289 11.40 21.94 -11.18
C LEU A 289 9.94 21.54 -10.90
N MET A 290 8.97 22.35 -11.31
CA MET A 290 7.56 22.02 -11.20
C MET A 290 7.20 20.81 -12.08
N ALA A 291 7.74 20.70 -13.29
CA ALA A 291 7.52 19.55 -14.17
C ALA A 291 8.10 18.26 -13.57
N LEU A 292 9.30 18.32 -12.99
CA LEU A 292 9.91 17.19 -12.27
C LEU A 292 9.06 16.78 -11.06
N THR A 293 8.60 17.77 -10.30
CA THR A 293 7.71 17.55 -9.15
C THR A 293 6.45 16.81 -9.60
N VAL A 294 5.74 17.33 -10.62
CA VAL A 294 4.53 16.68 -11.16
C VAL A 294 4.82 15.28 -11.69
N ARG A 295 5.98 15.04 -12.31
CA ARG A 295 6.33 13.72 -12.88
C ARG A 295 6.52 12.64 -11.81
N HIS A 296 7.02 13.00 -10.63
CA HIS A 296 7.46 12.02 -9.63
C HIS A 296 6.66 12.05 -8.32
N THR A 297 5.55 12.80 -8.28
CA THR A 297 4.70 12.93 -7.10
C THR A 297 3.25 12.57 -7.41
N SER A 298 2.39 12.65 -6.40
CA SER A 298 0.93 12.55 -6.54
C SER A 298 0.33 13.52 -7.58
N GLY A 299 1.04 14.61 -7.88
CA GLY A 299 0.58 15.70 -8.74
C GLY A 299 -0.35 16.69 -8.01
N VAL A 300 -0.67 16.44 -6.74
CA VAL A 300 -1.35 17.37 -5.84
C VAL A 300 -0.32 18.36 -5.32
N ILE A 301 -0.22 19.51 -5.99
CA ILE A 301 0.79 20.52 -5.66
C ILE A 301 0.26 21.41 -4.54
N CYS A 302 0.82 21.21 -3.36
CA CYS A 302 0.49 21.97 -2.18
C CYS A 302 1.46 23.13 -1.97
N THR A 303 1.00 24.23 -1.39
CA THR A 303 1.83 25.43 -1.16
C THR A 303 1.70 25.91 0.28
N PRO A 304 2.47 25.33 1.22
CA PRO A 304 2.47 25.75 2.62
C PRO A 304 2.90 27.20 2.80
N MET A 305 2.18 27.94 3.64
CA MET A 305 2.47 29.33 3.99
C MET A 305 2.04 29.66 5.42
N THR A 306 2.47 30.82 5.92
CA THR A 306 2.03 31.30 7.23
C THR A 306 0.55 31.72 7.22
N PRO A 307 -0.13 31.70 8.38
CA PRO A 307 -1.49 32.22 8.50
C PRO A 307 -1.62 33.68 8.04
N GLU A 308 -0.64 34.53 8.35
CA GLU A 308 -0.64 35.95 7.96
C GLU A 308 -0.57 36.10 6.44
N ARG A 309 0.20 35.24 5.77
CA ARG A 309 0.29 35.24 4.32
C ARG A 309 -1.02 34.79 3.67
N ALA A 310 -1.64 33.73 4.20
CA ALA A 310 -2.94 33.26 3.73
C ALA A 310 -4.04 34.32 3.92
N GLU A 311 -4.06 35.01 5.07
CA GLU A 311 -4.98 36.10 5.35
C GLU A 311 -4.77 37.29 4.39
N HIS A 312 -3.52 37.72 4.19
CA HIS A 312 -3.19 38.81 3.27
C HIS A 312 -3.64 38.53 1.82
N LEU A 313 -3.52 37.27 1.39
CA LEU A 313 -3.95 36.82 0.08
C LEU A 313 -5.45 36.53 -0.01
N GLY A 314 -6.19 36.56 1.10
CA GLY A 314 -7.61 36.21 1.13
C GLY A 314 -7.87 34.73 0.80
N LEU A 315 -7.11 33.82 1.41
CA LEU A 315 -7.22 32.37 1.24
C LEU A 315 -7.85 31.72 2.49
N PRO A 316 -9.19 31.71 2.61
CA PRO A 316 -9.87 31.05 3.72
C PRO A 316 -9.74 29.51 3.62
N PRO A 317 -9.92 28.79 4.74
CA PRO A 317 -10.03 27.33 4.74
C PRO A 317 -11.03 26.81 3.70
N MET A 318 -10.73 25.66 3.10
CA MET A 318 -11.57 25.06 2.06
C MET A 318 -12.92 24.59 2.59
N VAL A 319 -12.93 24.11 3.84
CA VAL A 319 -14.11 23.58 4.55
C VAL A 319 -14.22 24.23 5.93
N ILE A 320 -15.45 24.31 6.45
CA ILE A 320 -15.71 24.86 7.79
C ILE A 320 -15.29 23.85 8.87
N ASP A 321 -15.70 22.59 8.70
CA ASP A 321 -15.37 21.49 9.61
C ASP A 321 -14.35 20.57 8.92
N ASN A 322 -13.10 20.59 9.39
CA ASN A 322 -12.04 19.78 8.84
C ASN A 322 -12.11 18.34 9.37
N GLU A 323 -12.62 17.42 8.55
CA GLU A 323 -12.74 16.00 8.87
C GLU A 323 -11.52 15.17 8.43
N ASP A 324 -10.47 15.81 7.89
CA ASP A 324 -9.23 15.11 7.54
C ASP A 324 -8.60 14.47 8.79
N PRO A 325 -8.32 13.16 8.80
CA PRO A 325 -7.73 12.49 9.96
C PRO A 325 -6.38 13.08 10.41
N LYS A 326 -5.66 13.76 9.51
CA LYS A 326 -4.38 14.44 9.79
C LYS A 326 -4.52 15.94 10.04
N GLY A 327 -5.75 16.47 9.97
CA GLY A 327 -6.07 17.88 10.18
C GLY A 327 -5.39 18.81 9.19
N THR A 328 -5.14 18.36 7.96
CA THR A 328 -4.43 19.12 6.92
C THR A 328 -5.20 20.38 6.57
N ALA A 329 -4.59 21.54 6.79
CA ALA A 329 -5.25 22.84 6.74
C ALA A 329 -5.29 23.42 5.30
N TYR A 330 -6.04 22.77 4.42
CA TYR A 330 -6.28 23.25 3.06
C TYR A 330 -7.05 24.56 3.03
N THR A 331 -6.60 25.50 2.20
CA THR A 331 -7.42 26.64 1.77
C THR A 331 -8.16 26.30 0.49
N ILE A 332 -9.09 27.16 0.07
CA ILE A 332 -9.61 27.12 -1.30
C ILE A 332 -8.45 27.14 -2.32
N SER A 333 -8.56 26.36 -3.39
CA SER A 333 -7.53 26.31 -4.43
C SER A 333 -7.49 27.61 -5.25
N CYS A 334 -6.34 27.90 -5.85
CA CYS A 334 -6.15 29.13 -6.61
C CYS A 334 -5.18 28.97 -7.79
N ASP A 335 -5.28 29.90 -8.73
CA ASP A 335 -4.29 30.16 -9.79
C ASP A 335 -3.92 31.64 -9.80
N ALA A 336 -2.77 32.01 -10.40
CA ALA A 336 -2.48 33.40 -10.69
C ALA A 336 -3.55 33.99 -11.63
N ALA A 337 -4.03 35.19 -11.33
CA ALA A 337 -5.11 35.83 -12.09
C ALA A 337 -4.67 36.28 -13.49
N THR A 338 -3.36 36.48 -13.71
CA THR A 338 -2.79 36.92 -14.99
C THR A 338 -1.50 36.15 -15.29
N GLY A 339 -1.14 36.06 -16.57
CA GLY A 339 0.08 35.39 -17.02
C GLY A 339 0.00 33.86 -17.09
N VAL A 340 -1.17 33.28 -16.82
CA VAL A 340 -1.48 31.85 -16.98
C VAL A 340 -2.50 31.65 -18.10
N SER A 341 -2.62 30.41 -18.56
CA SER A 341 -3.62 29.98 -19.55
C SER A 341 -4.78 29.28 -18.84
N THR A 342 -4.67 27.96 -18.67
CA THR A 342 -5.63 27.15 -17.91
C THR A 342 -5.19 26.96 -16.46
N GLY A 343 -3.95 27.31 -16.08
CA GLY A 343 -3.45 27.17 -14.70
C GLY A 343 -2.75 25.85 -14.40
N ILE A 344 -3.05 24.77 -15.13
CA ILE A 344 -2.58 23.41 -14.80
C ILE A 344 -1.17 23.08 -15.32
N SER A 345 -0.64 23.84 -16.29
CA SER A 345 0.69 23.58 -16.86
C SER A 345 1.78 23.72 -15.78
N ALA A 346 2.94 23.08 -15.95
CA ALA A 346 4.04 23.25 -15.01
C ALA A 346 4.52 24.72 -14.95
N ALA A 347 4.46 25.44 -16.09
CA ALA A 347 4.80 26.86 -16.16
C ALA A 347 3.79 27.72 -15.39
N ASP A 348 2.50 27.44 -15.57
CA ASP A 348 1.39 28.17 -14.96
C ASP A 348 1.40 27.92 -13.44
N ARG A 349 1.53 26.66 -13.01
CA ARG A 349 1.67 26.29 -11.60
C ARG A 349 2.90 26.92 -10.95
N ALA A 350 4.04 26.95 -11.64
CA ALA A 350 5.24 27.63 -11.15
C ALA A 350 5.04 29.15 -11.03
N LEU A 351 4.28 29.78 -11.94
CA LEU A 351 3.91 31.19 -11.81
C LEU A 351 2.98 31.43 -10.62
N THR A 352 1.94 30.61 -10.46
CA THR A 352 1.00 30.71 -9.34
C THR A 352 1.73 30.64 -8.00
N VAL A 353 2.61 29.66 -7.78
CA VAL A 353 3.33 29.56 -6.50
C VAL A 353 4.30 30.73 -6.27
N ARG A 354 4.91 31.30 -7.32
CA ARG A 354 5.71 32.53 -7.20
C ARG A 354 4.86 33.75 -6.80
N VAL A 355 3.65 33.88 -7.35
CA VAL A 355 2.68 34.91 -6.92
C VAL A 355 2.29 34.71 -5.46
N LEU A 356 2.06 33.45 -5.03
CA LEU A 356 1.80 33.15 -3.62
C LEU A 356 2.97 33.54 -2.70
N ALA A 357 4.21 33.48 -3.18
CA ALA A 357 5.40 33.85 -2.40
C ALA A 357 5.75 35.36 -2.44
N ASP A 358 5.32 36.10 -3.45
CA ASP A 358 5.70 37.50 -3.64
C ASP A 358 4.99 38.42 -2.63
N SER A 359 5.77 39.06 -1.76
CA SER A 359 5.29 40.01 -0.76
C SER A 359 4.41 41.16 -1.29
N ALA A 360 4.51 41.49 -2.58
CA ALA A 360 3.69 42.53 -3.21
C ALA A 360 2.32 42.01 -3.69
N SER A 361 2.15 40.69 -3.83
CA SER A 361 0.90 40.11 -4.31
C SER A 361 -0.21 40.17 -3.27
N THR A 362 -1.41 40.44 -3.77
CA THR A 362 -2.65 40.64 -3.02
C THR A 362 -3.71 39.62 -3.45
N ALA A 363 -4.87 39.62 -2.79
CA ALA A 363 -5.99 38.76 -3.15
C ALA A 363 -6.46 38.89 -4.61
N ALA A 364 -6.27 40.06 -5.24
CA ALA A 364 -6.67 40.35 -6.62
C ALA A 364 -5.76 39.67 -7.66
N ASP A 365 -4.55 39.27 -7.25
CA ASP A 365 -3.59 38.59 -8.12
C ASP A 365 -3.87 37.09 -8.24
N LEU A 366 -4.95 36.60 -7.62
CA LEU A 366 -5.34 35.20 -7.56
C LEU A 366 -6.79 34.99 -8.01
N SER A 367 -7.04 34.01 -8.88
CA SER A 367 -8.37 33.48 -9.20
C SER A 367 -8.68 32.23 -8.38
N ARG A 368 -9.96 32.02 -8.03
CA ARG A 368 -10.46 30.84 -7.30
C ARG A 368 -11.71 30.27 -8.00
N PRO A 369 -11.83 28.94 -8.17
CA PRO A 369 -10.83 27.91 -7.83
C PRO A 369 -9.61 27.97 -8.77
N GLY A 370 -8.62 27.11 -8.52
CA GLY A 370 -7.48 26.88 -9.41
C GLY A 370 -6.78 25.54 -9.15
N HIS A 371 -5.53 25.41 -9.58
CA HIS A 371 -4.81 24.13 -9.62
C HIS A 371 -3.66 24.02 -8.60
N ILE A 372 -3.45 25.06 -7.79
CA ILE A 372 -2.58 25.02 -6.62
C ILE A 372 -3.44 24.93 -5.36
N PHE A 373 -2.98 24.14 -4.38
CA PHE A 373 -3.65 23.91 -3.10
C PHE A 373 -2.85 24.54 -1.95
N PRO A 374 -3.13 25.79 -1.56
CA PRO A 374 -2.41 26.39 -0.44
C PRO A 374 -2.75 25.67 0.88
N LEU A 375 -1.74 25.59 1.75
CA LEU A 375 -1.84 25.00 3.08
C LEU A 375 -1.43 26.03 4.13
N ILE A 376 -2.15 26.10 5.24
CA ILE A 376 -1.81 27.00 6.35
C ILE A 376 -0.99 26.22 7.39
N ALA A 377 0.24 26.63 7.63
CA ALA A 377 1.09 26.04 8.65
C ALA A 377 0.76 26.54 10.07
N ASP A 378 1.02 25.72 11.09
CA ASP A 378 1.04 26.20 12.48
C ASP A 378 2.03 27.38 12.63
N PRO A 379 1.66 28.48 13.32
CA PRO A 379 2.54 29.64 13.52
C PRO A 379 3.91 29.30 14.13
N ARG A 380 4.01 28.20 14.88
CA ARG A 380 5.26 27.72 15.49
C ARG A 380 6.07 26.82 14.56
N GLY A 381 5.58 26.50 13.36
CA GLY A 381 6.20 25.56 12.43
C GLY A 381 6.24 24.14 13.01
N VAL A 382 7.33 23.40 12.76
CA VAL A 382 7.46 22.00 13.20
C VAL A 382 7.47 21.84 14.72
N LEU A 383 7.68 22.93 15.47
CA LEU A 383 7.55 22.95 16.92
C LEU A 383 6.09 23.00 17.41
N GLY A 384 5.16 23.35 16.53
CA GLY A 384 3.72 23.31 16.81
C GLY A 384 3.04 22.06 16.25
N ARG A 385 3.39 21.68 15.01
CA ARG A 385 2.88 20.49 14.32
C ARG A 385 3.97 19.87 13.44
N ASP A 386 4.22 18.60 13.65
CA ASP A 386 5.29 17.80 13.03
C ASP A 386 4.87 17.31 11.62
N GLY A 387 4.45 18.22 10.73
CA GLY A 387 3.99 17.90 9.38
C GLY A 387 4.86 18.52 8.27
N HIS A 388 4.76 17.97 7.05
CA HIS A 388 5.47 18.51 5.88
C HIS A 388 5.07 19.95 5.56
N THR A 389 3.82 20.32 5.84
CA THR A 389 3.32 21.71 5.75
C THR A 389 4.19 22.66 6.57
N GLU A 390 4.38 22.35 7.85
CA GLU A 390 5.20 23.15 8.75
C GLU A 390 6.68 23.11 8.38
N ALA A 391 7.19 21.94 7.99
CA ALA A 391 8.57 21.76 7.58
C ALA A 391 8.93 22.66 6.39
N ALA A 392 8.05 22.76 5.39
CA ALA A 392 8.28 23.60 4.22
C ALA A 392 8.43 25.09 4.57
N VAL A 393 7.55 25.60 5.45
CA VAL A 393 7.60 27.00 5.91
C VAL A 393 8.86 27.27 6.73
N ASP A 394 9.22 26.37 7.64
CA ASP A 394 10.41 26.49 8.46
C ASP A 394 11.71 26.43 7.65
N LEU A 395 11.78 25.52 6.69
CA LEU A 395 12.93 25.38 5.81
C LEU A 395 13.12 26.64 4.96
N CYS A 396 12.05 27.22 4.43
CA CYS A 396 12.12 28.50 3.72
C CYS A 396 12.60 29.63 4.64
N ARG A 397 12.06 29.72 5.86
CA ARG A 397 12.47 30.72 6.86
C ARG A 397 13.96 30.59 7.21
N LEU A 398 14.42 29.38 7.51
CA LEU A 398 15.81 29.09 7.88
C LEU A 398 16.79 29.32 6.71
N ALA A 399 16.33 29.16 5.47
CA ALA A 399 17.09 29.49 4.26
C ALA A 399 17.07 31.00 3.94
N GLY A 400 16.36 31.83 4.71
CA GLY A 400 16.25 33.27 4.47
C GLY A 400 15.38 33.65 3.27
N LEU A 401 14.42 32.79 2.92
CA LEU A 401 13.51 32.95 1.79
C LEU A 401 12.09 33.30 2.27
N PRO A 402 11.20 33.82 1.38
CA PRO A 402 9.79 33.99 1.72
C PRO A 402 9.21 32.70 2.29
N GLU A 403 8.42 32.82 3.35
CA GLU A 403 7.89 31.70 4.15
C GLU A 403 6.72 30.98 3.44
N VAL A 404 6.93 30.66 2.17
CA VAL A 404 6.01 29.96 1.28
C VAL A 404 6.79 28.86 0.55
N GLY A 405 6.48 27.61 0.87
CA GLY A 405 7.08 26.44 0.24
C GLY A 405 6.16 25.81 -0.80
N VAL A 406 6.68 24.89 -1.59
CA VAL A 406 5.92 23.94 -2.40
C VAL A 406 6.24 22.55 -1.89
N ILE A 407 5.20 21.73 -1.71
CA ILE A 407 5.33 20.32 -1.33
C ILE A 407 4.46 19.45 -2.24
N ALA A 408 4.92 18.22 -2.48
CA ALA A 408 4.13 17.16 -3.07
C ALA A 408 4.76 15.79 -2.73
N GLU A 409 3.91 14.80 -2.45
CA GLU A 409 4.33 13.50 -1.94
C GLU A 409 4.89 12.62 -3.07
N LEU A 410 6.09 12.06 -2.90
CA LEU A 410 6.78 11.26 -3.93
C LEU A 410 6.13 9.90 -4.13
N THR A 411 5.94 9.52 -5.40
CA THR A 411 5.25 8.31 -5.82
C THR A 411 6.13 7.43 -6.71
N HIS A 412 6.00 6.12 -6.54
CA HIS A 412 6.41 5.16 -7.56
C HIS A 412 5.51 5.31 -8.79
N ASP A 413 6.03 4.94 -9.96
CA ASP A 413 5.26 4.93 -11.22
C ASP A 413 4.04 3.99 -11.18
N ASP A 414 4.01 3.04 -10.23
CA ASP A 414 2.87 2.15 -9.99
C ASP A 414 1.79 2.75 -9.06
N GLY A 415 1.97 4.01 -8.65
CA GLY A 415 1.05 4.77 -7.81
C GLY A 415 1.22 4.54 -6.29
N ARG A 416 2.13 3.66 -5.86
CA ARG A 416 2.44 3.53 -4.43
C ARG A 416 3.33 4.69 -3.97
N MET A 417 3.16 5.12 -2.73
CA MET A 417 4.01 6.15 -2.13
C MET A 417 5.44 5.64 -1.89
N MET A 418 6.43 6.48 -2.14
CA MET A 418 7.83 6.12 -1.89
C MET A 418 8.12 6.12 -0.38
N ARG A 419 8.72 5.02 0.10
CA ARG A 419 9.21 4.88 1.48
C ARG A 419 10.71 5.14 1.57
N LEU A 420 11.25 5.30 2.77
CA LEU A 420 12.63 5.74 3.02
C LEU A 420 13.72 5.09 2.12
N PRO A 421 13.75 3.76 1.88
CA PRO A 421 14.76 3.18 0.98
C PRO A 421 14.64 3.65 -0.47
N ALA A 422 13.41 3.84 -0.97
CA ALA A 422 13.16 4.38 -2.31
C ALA A 422 13.45 5.88 -2.38
N LEU A 423 13.08 6.63 -1.34
CA LEU A 423 13.36 8.06 -1.22
C LEU A 423 14.87 8.34 -1.27
N ARG A 424 15.70 7.53 -0.59
CA ARG A 424 17.16 7.66 -0.68
C ARG A 424 17.67 7.42 -2.08
N LYS A 425 17.21 6.35 -2.75
CA LYS A 425 17.61 6.06 -4.14
C LYS A 425 17.23 7.19 -5.09
N PHE A 426 16.04 7.76 -4.91
CA PHE A 426 15.58 8.92 -5.68
C PHE A 426 16.45 10.15 -5.39
N ALA A 427 16.70 10.45 -4.11
CA ALA A 427 17.57 11.53 -3.69
C ALA A 427 18.97 11.41 -4.30
N ASP A 428 19.57 10.21 -4.29
CA ASP A 428 20.89 9.98 -4.86
C ASP A 428 20.92 10.12 -6.38
N ALA A 429 19.90 9.57 -7.06
CA ALA A 429 19.78 9.66 -8.52
C ALA A 429 19.63 11.11 -9.01
N HIS A 430 18.93 11.94 -8.25
CA HIS A 430 18.71 13.36 -8.58
C HIS A 430 19.67 14.31 -7.85
N GLN A 431 20.56 13.78 -7.01
CA GLN A 431 21.51 14.52 -6.17
C GLN A 431 20.83 15.56 -5.26
N TYR A 432 19.71 15.19 -4.65
CA TYR A 432 18.98 16.00 -3.68
C TYR A 432 19.32 15.58 -2.24
N ALA A 433 19.26 16.53 -1.31
CA ALA A 433 19.38 16.22 0.10
C ALA A 433 18.10 15.53 0.59
N LEU A 434 18.24 14.49 1.40
CA LEU A 434 17.14 13.80 2.09
C LEU A 434 17.29 13.99 3.60
N ILE A 435 16.33 14.67 4.22
CA ILE A 435 16.32 14.98 5.65
C ILE A 435 15.02 14.46 6.31
N SER A 436 14.98 14.42 7.63
CA SER A 436 13.77 14.10 8.39
C SER A 436 13.15 15.32 9.07
N ILE A 437 11.83 15.30 9.30
CA ILE A 437 11.16 16.30 10.16
C ILE A 437 11.75 16.27 11.57
N ALA A 438 12.10 15.10 12.08
CA ALA A 438 12.71 14.93 13.40
C ALA A 438 14.05 15.67 13.54
N ASP A 439 14.92 15.56 12.53
CA ASP A 439 16.19 16.31 12.47
C ASP A 439 15.95 17.81 12.39
N LEU A 440 14.92 18.25 11.66
CA LEU A 440 14.54 19.65 11.55
C LEU A 440 14.03 20.22 12.88
N ILE A 441 13.20 19.47 13.62
CA ILE A 441 12.75 19.85 14.96
C ILE A 441 13.95 20.02 15.89
N THR A 442 14.88 19.05 15.87
CA THR A 442 16.11 19.10 16.67
C THR A 442 16.96 20.32 16.30
N TYR A 443 17.12 20.59 15.00
CA TYR A 443 17.86 21.74 14.50
C TYR A 443 17.26 23.08 14.93
N ARG A 444 15.92 23.16 15.02
CA ARG A 444 15.21 24.32 15.56
C ARG A 444 15.24 24.42 17.10
N GLY A 445 15.96 23.53 17.78
CA GLY A 445 16.08 23.49 19.23
C GLY A 445 14.87 22.88 19.94
N GLY A 446 13.99 22.19 19.21
CA GLY A 446 12.91 21.39 19.76
C GLY A 446 13.34 19.97 20.10
N THR A 447 12.43 19.23 20.73
CA THR A 447 12.57 17.78 20.93
C THR A 447 11.58 17.10 19.99
N PRO A 448 12.03 16.33 18.98
CA PRO A 448 11.13 15.71 18.02
C PRO A 448 10.18 14.74 18.70
N LYS A 449 8.97 14.62 18.13
CA LYS A 449 8.12 13.49 18.49
C LYS A 449 8.87 12.22 18.15
N PRO A 450 8.82 11.24 19.03
CA PRO A 450 9.78 10.16 18.99
C PRO A 450 9.28 9.05 18.01
N CYS A 451 10.09 8.75 16.98
CA CYS A 451 9.73 8.21 15.65
C CYS A 451 9.50 6.69 15.47
N THR A 452 9.15 5.96 16.51
CA THR A 452 8.78 4.53 16.44
C THR A 452 7.80 4.27 17.56
N ALA A 453 7.00 3.18 17.55
CA ALA A 453 6.29 2.75 18.77
C ALA A 453 7.22 2.65 20.00
N MET A 454 8.54 2.55 19.77
CA MET A 454 9.63 2.58 20.73
C MET A 454 9.97 3.98 21.24
N ASP A 455 10.05 4.95 20.32
CA ASP A 455 10.40 6.32 20.61
C ASP A 455 9.14 7.02 21.14
N ALA A 456 7.93 6.80 20.59
CA ALA A 456 6.62 7.20 21.14
C ALA A 456 6.52 6.84 22.63
N VAL A 457 6.97 5.65 23.01
CA VAL A 457 7.04 5.21 24.41
C VAL A 457 8.19 5.88 25.18
N ALA A 458 9.25 6.36 24.53
CA ALA A 458 10.35 7.10 25.15
C ALA A 458 10.10 8.60 25.36
N ALA A 459 9.35 9.29 24.49
CA ALA A 459 9.10 10.73 24.63
C ALA A 459 7.63 11.14 24.83
N SER A 460 6.65 10.21 24.79
CA SER A 460 5.36 10.45 25.46
C SER A 460 5.41 10.17 26.97
N TRP A 461 6.58 9.77 27.49
CA TRP A 461 6.80 9.41 28.87
C TRP A 461 7.73 10.45 29.51
N GLU A 462 7.15 11.60 29.86
CA GLU A 462 7.61 12.29 31.07
C GLU A 462 7.42 11.31 32.23
N ALA A 463 8.41 10.45 32.48
CA ALA A 463 8.46 9.38 33.48
C ALA A 463 7.09 9.13 34.16
N PRO A 464 6.15 8.39 33.54
CA PRO A 464 4.87 8.17 34.14
C PRO A 464 5.13 7.44 35.45
N GLY A 465 4.71 8.09 36.53
CA GLY A 465 4.55 7.40 37.80
C GLY A 465 3.49 6.31 37.66
N ASP A 466 2.73 6.07 38.71
CA ASP A 466 1.73 5.01 38.72
C ASP A 466 0.56 5.22 37.72
N GLU A 467 0.51 6.35 36.98
CA GLU A 467 -0.50 6.67 35.98
C GLU A 467 -0.60 5.62 34.87
N ILE A 468 0.51 5.03 34.43
CA ILE A 468 0.48 4.07 33.33
C ILE A 468 -0.25 2.77 33.69
N SER A 469 -0.30 2.42 34.97
CA SER A 469 -1.06 1.26 35.43
C SER A 469 -2.55 1.33 35.03
N LYS A 470 -3.06 2.55 34.76
CA LYS A 470 -4.45 2.80 34.33
C LYS A 470 -4.75 2.36 32.89
N LEU A 471 -3.74 2.09 32.06
CA LEU A 471 -3.93 1.65 30.67
C LEU A 471 -4.41 0.20 30.53
N VAL A 472 -4.37 -0.54 31.63
CA VAL A 472 -4.73 -1.95 31.67
C VAL A 472 -5.68 -2.23 32.83
N THR A 473 -6.61 -3.17 32.63
CA THR A 473 -7.50 -3.64 33.68
C THR A 473 -7.14 -5.08 34.07
N PRO A 474 -6.88 -5.36 35.36
CA PRO A 474 -6.67 -6.73 35.82
C PRO A 474 -7.97 -7.53 35.88
N GLY A 475 -7.91 -8.78 35.45
CA GLY A 475 -8.87 -9.83 35.77
C GLY A 475 -8.57 -10.55 37.09
N PRO A 476 -9.36 -11.57 37.45
CA PRO A 476 -9.12 -12.37 38.65
C PRO A 476 -7.82 -13.18 38.53
N VAL A 477 -7.14 -13.37 39.66
CA VAL A 477 -6.01 -14.30 39.77
C VAL A 477 -6.55 -15.71 39.95
N VAL A 478 -6.04 -16.66 39.17
CA VAL A 478 -6.40 -18.09 39.24
C VAL A 478 -5.16 -18.96 39.42
N THR A 479 -5.32 -20.09 40.09
CA THR A 479 -4.29 -21.13 40.12
C THR A 479 -4.32 -21.90 38.81
N LEU A 480 -3.19 -22.00 38.11
CA LEU A 480 -3.04 -22.65 36.82
C LEU A 480 -2.03 -23.82 36.93
N PRO A 481 -2.51 -25.07 37.12
CA PRO A 481 -1.67 -26.27 37.01
C PRO A 481 -1.28 -26.52 35.55
N THR A 482 0.00 -26.78 35.32
CA THR A 482 0.57 -27.09 34.00
C THR A 482 1.58 -28.23 34.11
N ASP A 483 2.04 -28.75 32.98
CA ASP A 483 3.14 -29.72 32.94
C ASP A 483 4.47 -29.14 33.46
N HIS A 484 4.61 -27.81 33.51
CA HIS A 484 5.79 -27.10 34.01
C HIS A 484 5.70 -26.72 35.49
N GLY A 485 4.62 -27.11 36.17
CA GLY A 485 4.35 -26.75 37.57
C GLY A 485 3.04 -25.99 37.74
N VAL A 486 2.80 -25.52 38.96
CA VAL A 486 1.57 -24.80 39.33
C VAL A 486 1.89 -23.31 39.49
N PHE A 487 1.17 -22.47 38.77
CA PHE A 487 1.38 -21.03 38.72
C PHE A 487 0.15 -20.25 39.20
N ALA A 488 0.34 -18.97 39.50
CA ALA A 488 -0.73 -17.99 39.56
C ALA A 488 -0.84 -17.30 38.19
N ALA A 489 -2.02 -17.28 37.58
CA ALA A 489 -2.26 -16.63 36.30
C ALA A 489 -3.30 -15.52 36.44
N GLN A 490 -3.06 -14.41 35.75
CA GLN A 490 -3.96 -13.26 35.72
C GLN A 490 -4.02 -12.69 34.31
N VAL A 491 -5.23 -12.48 33.81
CA VAL A 491 -5.45 -11.81 32.51
C VAL A 491 -5.50 -10.31 32.74
N TRP A 492 -4.93 -9.54 31.82
CA TRP A 492 -4.93 -8.08 31.81
C TRP A 492 -5.43 -7.57 30.47
N THR A 493 -6.46 -6.73 30.47
CA THR A 493 -7.02 -6.16 29.23
C THR A 493 -6.41 -4.79 28.97
N GLU A 494 -5.77 -4.63 27.82
CA GLU A 494 -5.24 -3.34 27.35
C GLU A 494 -6.36 -2.51 26.72
N HIS A 495 -6.51 -1.26 27.16
CA HIS A 495 -7.65 -0.43 26.74
C HIS A 495 -7.54 0.04 25.29
N ALA A 496 -6.33 0.34 24.81
CA ALA A 496 -6.11 0.90 23.48
C ALA A 496 -6.43 -0.11 22.37
N THR A 497 -6.10 -1.38 22.59
CA THR A 497 -6.20 -2.43 21.57
C THR A 497 -7.33 -3.42 21.84
N GLY A 498 -7.82 -3.48 23.08
CA GLY A 498 -8.71 -4.54 23.55
C GLY A 498 -8.03 -5.91 23.69
N HIS A 499 -6.71 -6.00 23.49
CA HIS A 499 -5.99 -7.26 23.65
C HIS A 499 -5.96 -7.70 25.12
N GLU A 500 -6.12 -9.00 25.33
CA GLU A 500 -6.02 -9.63 26.64
C GLU A 500 -4.65 -10.29 26.77
N HIS A 501 -3.78 -9.73 27.60
CA HIS A 501 -2.48 -10.30 27.91
C HIS A 501 -2.57 -11.18 29.16
N MET A 502 -1.60 -12.08 29.37
CA MET A 502 -1.60 -12.97 30.52
C MET A 502 -0.30 -12.86 31.29
N LEU A 503 -0.40 -12.55 32.58
CA LEU A 503 0.72 -12.58 33.53
C LEU A 503 0.65 -13.90 34.30
N ILE A 504 1.67 -14.74 34.14
CA ILE A 504 1.85 -16.02 34.82
C ILE A 504 2.99 -15.86 35.81
N SER A 505 2.75 -16.09 37.08
CA SER A 505 3.69 -15.86 38.17
C SER A 505 3.95 -17.15 38.93
N ALA A 506 5.17 -17.30 39.46
CA ALA A 506 5.41 -18.30 40.50
C ALA A 506 4.39 -18.10 41.64
N LEU A 507 3.82 -19.18 42.18
CA LEU A 507 2.75 -19.11 43.19
C LEU A 507 3.08 -18.23 44.39
N ALA A 508 4.33 -18.24 44.86
CA ALA A 508 4.80 -17.44 45.99
C ALA A 508 4.93 -15.93 45.68
N GLN A 509 4.82 -15.55 44.41
CA GLN A 509 4.95 -14.19 43.90
C GLN A 509 3.70 -13.78 43.09
N ALA A 510 2.55 -14.40 43.40
CA ALA A 510 1.28 -14.00 42.81
C ALA A 510 1.04 -12.49 43.06
N PRO A 511 0.52 -11.75 42.06
CA PRO A 511 0.17 -10.35 42.24
C PRO A 511 -0.79 -10.17 43.43
N GLY A 512 -0.42 -9.33 44.38
CA GLY A 512 -1.19 -9.00 45.59
C GLY A 512 -0.96 -7.54 45.99
N GLU A 513 -1.89 -6.96 46.73
CA GLU A 513 -1.88 -5.53 47.09
C GLU A 513 -0.58 -5.14 47.81
N GLY A 514 0.29 -4.41 47.11
CA GLY A 514 1.23 -3.46 47.71
C GLY A 514 2.45 -4.03 48.45
N ASN A 515 3.18 -5.00 47.89
CA ASN A 515 4.53 -5.28 48.39
C ASN A 515 5.56 -4.95 47.30
N GLU A 516 6.14 -3.75 47.37
CA GLU A 516 7.32 -3.37 46.59
C GLU A 516 8.48 -4.30 46.98
N SER A 517 8.68 -5.37 46.20
CA SER A 517 9.84 -6.24 46.40
C SER A 517 11.12 -5.47 46.08
N THR A 518 12.12 -5.61 46.96
CA THR A 518 13.46 -5.03 46.76
C THR A 518 14.33 -5.86 45.82
N GLU A 519 13.91 -7.08 45.47
CA GLU A 519 14.60 -7.97 44.54
C GLU A 519 14.15 -7.72 43.09
N ARG A 520 15.04 -7.97 42.11
CA ARG A 520 14.74 -7.91 40.67
C ARG A 520 14.17 -9.27 40.22
N PRO A 521 12.84 -9.46 40.13
CA PRO A 521 12.28 -10.72 39.64
C PRO A 521 12.75 -11.02 38.21
N LEU A 522 12.89 -12.30 37.91
CA LEU A 522 13.10 -12.77 36.54
C LEU A 522 11.79 -12.61 35.77
N ILE A 523 11.84 -11.93 34.61
CA ILE A 523 10.66 -11.68 33.78
C ILE A 523 10.90 -12.15 32.37
N ARG A 524 10.00 -12.99 31.85
CA ARG A 524 9.95 -13.35 30.44
C ARG A 524 8.81 -12.61 29.75
N MET A 525 9.14 -11.64 28.90
CA MET A 525 8.16 -11.08 27.96
C MET A 525 8.05 -11.98 26.74
N HIS A 526 7.01 -12.80 26.68
CA HIS A 526 6.76 -13.73 25.58
C HIS A 526 5.79 -13.13 24.57
N SER A 527 6.15 -13.14 23.29
CA SER A 527 5.27 -12.67 22.21
C SER A 527 4.49 -13.87 21.68
N GLU A 528 3.17 -13.75 21.57
CA GLU A 528 2.28 -14.78 21.04
C GLU A 528 2.77 -15.35 19.71
N CYS A 529 2.79 -16.69 19.63
CA CYS A 529 3.15 -17.42 18.42
C CYS A 529 2.38 -18.75 18.38
N VAL A 530 1.17 -18.77 17.81
CA VAL A 530 0.33 -19.98 17.69
C VAL A 530 1.10 -21.14 17.09
N THR A 531 1.84 -20.91 16.01
CA THR A 531 2.60 -21.98 15.36
C THR A 531 3.67 -22.59 16.26
N GLY A 532 4.33 -21.78 17.09
CA GLY A 532 5.43 -22.24 17.95
C GLY A 532 4.93 -22.76 19.28
N ASP A 533 4.09 -21.97 19.94
CA ASP A 533 3.64 -22.17 21.33
C ASP A 533 2.55 -23.24 21.41
N VAL A 534 1.61 -23.28 20.45
CA VAL A 534 0.47 -24.21 20.45
C VAL A 534 0.74 -25.45 19.60
N LEU A 535 1.29 -25.27 18.39
CA LEU A 535 1.48 -26.36 17.43
C LEU A 535 2.88 -26.99 17.47
N GLY A 536 3.81 -26.46 18.29
CA GLY A 536 5.16 -27.01 18.42
C GLY A 536 6.02 -26.91 17.15
N SER A 537 5.80 -25.89 16.31
CA SER A 537 6.54 -25.71 15.06
C SER A 537 8.04 -25.52 15.31
N ARG A 538 8.85 -26.32 14.63
CA ARG A 538 10.32 -26.22 14.62
C ARG A 538 10.87 -25.19 13.62
N ARG A 539 10.02 -24.41 12.95
CA ARG A 539 10.45 -23.30 12.08
C ARG A 539 10.83 -22.05 12.89
N CYS A 540 10.38 -21.97 14.14
CA CYS A 540 10.75 -20.94 15.10
C CYS A 540 11.20 -21.61 16.41
N ASP A 541 11.70 -20.81 17.35
CA ASP A 541 12.12 -21.27 18.67
C ASP A 541 11.17 -20.85 19.80
N CYS A 542 10.05 -20.18 19.48
CA CYS A 542 9.12 -19.61 20.46
C CYS A 542 8.63 -20.63 21.50
N GLY A 543 8.14 -21.79 21.07
CA GLY A 543 7.64 -22.82 22.00
C GLY A 543 8.71 -23.31 22.98
N THR A 544 9.95 -23.50 22.50
CA THR A 544 11.07 -23.91 23.37
C THR A 544 11.48 -22.82 24.36
N GLN A 545 11.41 -21.55 23.94
CA GLN A 545 11.66 -20.41 24.82
C GLN A 545 10.55 -20.26 25.87
N LEU A 546 9.29 -20.53 25.52
CA LEU A 546 8.15 -20.52 26.45
C LEU A 546 8.32 -21.58 27.54
N ALA A 547 8.58 -22.83 27.14
CA ALA A 547 8.81 -23.94 28.07
C ALA A 547 9.99 -23.66 29.02
N SER A 548 11.14 -23.25 28.47
CA SER A 548 12.34 -22.96 29.26
C SER A 548 12.14 -21.80 30.26
N ALA A 549 11.35 -20.80 29.88
CA ALA A 549 11.00 -19.71 30.77
C ALA A 549 10.08 -20.15 31.91
N LEU A 550 9.04 -20.94 31.61
CA LEU A 550 8.14 -21.49 32.63
C LEU A 550 8.90 -22.37 33.64
N GLU A 551 9.82 -23.22 33.17
CA GLU A 551 10.71 -24.02 34.03
C GLU A 551 11.61 -23.16 34.91
N SER A 552 12.20 -22.10 34.35
CA SER A 552 13.05 -21.17 35.10
C SER A 552 12.25 -20.42 36.17
N ILE A 553 11.04 -19.96 35.85
CA ILE A 553 10.15 -19.27 36.79
C ILE A 553 9.67 -20.21 37.90
N GLN A 554 9.38 -21.47 37.57
CA GLN A 554 8.99 -22.46 38.57
C GLN A 554 10.15 -22.76 39.54
N ARG A 555 11.39 -22.79 39.04
CA ARG A 555 12.58 -23.11 39.85
C ARG A 555 13.07 -21.92 40.67
N ASP A 556 13.18 -20.76 40.04
CA ASP A 556 13.90 -19.60 40.57
C ASP A 556 12.97 -18.46 41.01
N GLY A 557 11.66 -18.59 40.76
CA GLY A 557 10.69 -17.51 40.90
C GLY A 557 10.67 -16.57 39.69
N GLY A 558 9.65 -15.74 39.61
CA GLY A 558 9.50 -14.69 38.59
C GLY A 558 8.13 -14.69 37.91
N HIS A 559 8.10 -14.06 36.74
CA HIS A 559 6.90 -13.84 35.95
C HIS A 559 7.13 -14.10 34.46
N LEU A 560 6.14 -14.68 33.80
CA LEU A 560 6.01 -14.73 32.35
C LEU A 560 4.85 -13.85 31.94
N LEU A 561 5.11 -12.89 31.06
CA LEU A 561 4.11 -12.03 30.48
C LEU A 561 3.88 -12.45 29.03
N TYR A 562 2.75 -13.10 28.76
CA TYR A 562 2.33 -13.56 27.45
C TYR A 562 1.53 -12.46 26.74
N LEU A 563 2.15 -11.83 25.75
CA LEU A 563 1.61 -10.70 25.01
C LEU A 563 0.90 -11.17 23.74
N ARG A 564 -0.43 -11.09 23.77
CA ARG A 564 -1.33 -11.32 22.62
C ARG A 564 -1.37 -10.14 21.65
N GLY A 565 -1.73 -10.40 20.40
CA GLY A 565 -1.69 -9.43 19.30
C GLY A 565 -0.32 -9.37 18.59
N HIS A 566 0.63 -10.20 19.01
CA HIS A 566 2.02 -10.20 18.49
C HIS A 566 2.29 -11.25 17.42
N GLU A 567 1.27 -11.99 16.99
CA GLU A 567 1.41 -13.05 16.00
C GLU A 567 2.05 -12.52 14.71
N GLY A 568 3.03 -13.27 14.20
CA GLY A 568 3.76 -12.90 12.98
C GLY A 568 4.59 -11.61 13.10
N ARG A 569 4.87 -11.12 14.32
CA ARG A 569 5.43 -9.76 14.57
C ARG A 569 4.40 -8.65 14.36
N GLY A 570 3.15 -8.91 14.72
CA GLY A 570 2.05 -7.95 14.64
C GLY A 570 1.31 -7.96 13.30
N ILE A 571 1.78 -8.71 12.30
CA ILE A 571 1.10 -8.83 10.99
C ILE A 571 -0.10 -9.81 11.02
N GLY A 572 -0.24 -10.60 12.09
CA GLY A 572 -1.30 -11.59 12.25
C GLY A 572 -1.01 -12.95 11.59
N LEU A 573 -1.81 -13.96 11.95
CA LEU A 573 -1.56 -15.37 11.59
C LEU A 573 -1.65 -15.62 10.07
N ALA A 574 -2.63 -15.02 9.38
CA ALA A 574 -2.82 -15.23 7.94
C ALA A 574 -1.61 -14.71 7.14
N ASN A 575 -1.13 -13.51 7.47
CA ASN A 575 0.04 -12.92 6.82
C ASN A 575 1.33 -13.67 7.17
N LYS A 576 1.45 -14.19 8.39
CA LYS A 576 2.55 -15.09 8.75
C LYS A 576 2.58 -16.34 7.87
N MET A 577 1.43 -16.94 7.55
CA MET A 577 1.38 -18.10 6.65
C MET A 577 1.78 -17.74 5.22
N ARG A 578 1.38 -16.57 4.73
CA ARG A 578 1.83 -16.04 3.43
C ARG A 578 3.34 -15.81 3.44
N ALA A 579 3.89 -15.22 4.50
CA ALA A 579 5.32 -15.01 4.65
C ALA A 579 6.10 -16.33 4.68
N TYR A 580 5.57 -17.36 5.37
CA TYR A 580 6.15 -18.71 5.32
C TYR A 580 6.15 -19.30 3.92
N LYS A 581 5.11 -19.04 3.12
CA LYS A 581 5.07 -19.53 1.74
C LYS A 581 6.16 -18.90 0.87
N LEU A 582 6.41 -17.61 1.06
CA LEU A 582 7.51 -16.90 0.39
C LEU A 582 8.88 -17.37 0.90
N GLN A 583 8.98 -17.70 2.19
CA GLN A 583 10.22 -18.26 2.75
C GLN A 583 10.56 -19.64 2.18
N GLU A 584 9.55 -20.48 1.92
CA GLU A 584 9.73 -21.75 1.18
C GLU A 584 10.26 -21.55 -0.23
N GLN A 585 10.00 -20.38 -0.82
CA GLN A 585 10.47 -19.98 -2.15
C GLN A 585 11.83 -19.28 -2.11
N GLY A 586 12.46 -19.20 -0.93
CA GLY A 586 13.81 -18.69 -0.77
C GLY A 586 13.91 -17.31 -0.13
N ALA A 587 12.81 -16.59 0.10
CA ALA A 587 12.85 -15.30 0.81
C ALA A 587 13.24 -15.49 2.29
N ASP A 588 13.92 -14.52 2.90
CA ASP A 588 14.04 -14.47 4.36
C ASP A 588 12.79 -13.87 5.03
N THR A 589 12.78 -13.76 6.36
CA THR A 589 11.62 -13.24 7.09
C THR A 589 11.32 -11.77 6.81
N VAL A 590 12.33 -10.94 6.56
CA VAL A 590 12.16 -9.52 6.25
C VAL A 590 11.69 -9.37 4.80
N GLU A 591 12.37 -10.04 3.87
CA GLU A 591 12.01 -10.04 2.45
C GLU A 591 10.59 -10.53 2.21
N ALA A 592 10.19 -11.62 2.88
CA ALA A 592 8.85 -12.16 2.77
C ALA A 592 7.77 -11.14 3.24
N ASN A 593 8.06 -10.33 4.24
CA ASN A 593 7.14 -9.27 4.69
C ASN A 593 7.13 -8.10 3.70
N GLU A 594 8.29 -7.68 3.21
CA GLU A 594 8.42 -6.61 2.20
C GLU A 594 7.68 -6.96 0.90
N MET A 595 7.81 -8.21 0.44
CA MET A 595 7.07 -8.74 -0.72
C MET A 595 5.55 -8.74 -0.54
N LEU A 596 5.08 -8.83 0.71
CA LEU A 596 3.66 -8.74 1.06
C LEU A 596 3.19 -7.31 1.31
N GLY A 597 4.08 -6.31 1.20
CA GLY A 597 3.79 -4.92 1.53
C GLY A 597 3.59 -4.68 3.03
N LEU A 598 4.15 -5.52 3.87
CA LEU A 598 4.01 -5.47 5.33
C LEU A 598 5.30 -5.00 6.00
N ALA A 599 5.18 -4.27 7.11
CA ALA A 599 6.36 -3.89 7.88
C ALA A 599 7.05 -5.11 8.50
N ALA A 600 8.37 -5.02 8.68
CA ALA A 600 9.17 -6.09 9.26
C ALA A 600 8.89 -6.30 10.76
N GLU A 601 8.40 -5.27 11.44
CA GLU A 601 8.11 -5.24 12.87
C GLU A 601 6.93 -4.30 13.15
N LEU A 602 5.85 -4.81 13.73
CA LEU A 602 4.66 -4.04 14.13
C LEU A 602 4.27 -4.25 15.61
N ARG A 603 5.09 -4.94 16.39
CA ARG A 603 4.76 -5.24 17.79
C ARG A 603 4.92 -4.01 18.68
N ASP A 604 3.92 -3.78 19.52
CA ASP A 604 3.93 -2.76 20.58
C ASP A 604 4.13 -3.42 21.96
N PHE A 605 4.99 -2.85 22.79
CA PHE A 605 5.26 -3.35 24.14
C PHE A 605 4.76 -2.42 25.23
N SER A 606 3.99 -1.38 24.89
CA SER A 606 3.42 -0.42 25.85
C SER A 606 2.52 -1.09 26.90
N GLY A 607 1.58 -1.96 26.48
CA GLY A 607 0.75 -2.76 27.38
C GLY A 607 1.56 -3.65 28.33
N ALA A 608 2.76 -4.09 27.90
CA ALA A 608 3.64 -4.87 28.77
C ALA A 608 4.19 -4.04 29.93
N ALA A 609 4.64 -2.82 29.64
CA ALA A 609 5.12 -1.90 30.66
C ALA A 609 3.97 -1.50 31.61
N ALA A 610 2.77 -1.22 31.10
CA ALA A 610 1.59 -0.92 31.92
C ALA A 610 1.26 -2.04 32.92
N ILE A 611 1.31 -3.31 32.48
CA ILE A 611 1.08 -4.47 33.36
C ILE A 611 2.16 -4.59 34.43
N LEU A 612 3.43 -4.39 34.10
CA LEU A 612 4.52 -4.43 35.08
C LEU A 612 4.35 -3.33 36.14
N TYR A 613 3.94 -2.13 35.70
CA TYR A 613 3.63 -1.03 36.61
C TYR A 613 2.48 -1.37 37.55
N ALA A 614 1.36 -1.86 37.00
CA ALA A 614 0.17 -2.26 37.76
C ALA A 614 0.45 -3.41 38.73
N ALA A 615 1.38 -4.31 38.37
CA ALA A 615 1.84 -5.41 39.22
C ALA A 615 2.86 -4.97 40.29
N GLY A 616 3.20 -3.69 40.39
CA GLY A 616 4.16 -3.18 41.39
C GLY A 616 5.63 -3.47 41.06
N ILE A 617 5.94 -3.85 39.82
CA ILE A 617 7.30 -4.19 39.39
C ILE A 617 7.93 -2.95 38.74
N ARG A 618 9.03 -2.46 39.32
CA ARG A 618 9.81 -1.33 38.77
C ARG A 618 11.24 -1.70 38.38
N ARG A 619 11.78 -2.76 38.98
CA ARG A 619 13.11 -3.30 38.70
C ARG A 619 12.99 -4.76 38.33
N LEU A 620 13.65 -5.21 37.28
CA LEU A 620 13.51 -6.57 36.78
C LEU A 620 14.78 -7.08 36.07
N ARG A 621 14.88 -8.42 35.99
CA ARG A 621 15.80 -9.13 35.10
C ARG A 621 15.02 -9.68 33.92
N LEU A 622 15.16 -9.07 32.74
CA LEU A 622 14.39 -9.42 31.55
C LEU A 622 15.06 -10.55 30.77
N MET A 623 14.42 -11.72 30.71
CA MET A 623 14.83 -12.87 29.91
C MET A 623 14.48 -12.68 28.42
N THR A 624 15.41 -12.08 27.66
CA THR A 624 15.19 -11.79 26.23
C THR A 624 16.50 -11.70 25.45
N ASN A 625 16.43 -12.06 24.16
CA ASN A 625 17.49 -11.80 23.18
C ASN A 625 17.12 -10.67 22.22
N ASN A 626 15.94 -10.07 22.41
CA ASN A 626 15.44 -8.99 21.57
C ASN A 626 15.76 -7.63 22.22
N PRO A 627 16.67 -6.82 21.65
CA PRO A 627 17.05 -5.52 22.21
C PRO A 627 15.87 -4.55 22.28
N LEU A 628 14.90 -4.68 21.37
CA LEU A 628 13.69 -3.86 21.31
C LEU A 628 12.94 -3.87 22.64
N LYS A 629 12.71 -5.07 23.20
CA LYS A 629 11.98 -5.24 24.47
C LYS A 629 12.69 -4.54 25.65
N VAL A 630 14.02 -4.59 25.65
CA VAL A 630 14.84 -3.94 26.69
C VAL A 630 14.72 -2.43 26.60
N GLN A 631 14.86 -1.90 25.39
CA GLN A 631 14.81 -0.48 25.12
C GLN A 631 13.42 0.09 25.45
N THR A 632 12.34 -0.56 25.02
CA THR A 632 10.97 -0.12 25.35
C THR A 632 10.70 -0.08 26.86
N LEU A 633 11.13 -1.10 27.61
CA LEU A 633 10.94 -1.10 29.07
C LEU A 633 11.81 -0.04 29.79
N ARG A 634 13.02 0.23 29.29
CA ARG A 634 13.88 1.28 29.88
C ARG A 634 13.38 2.69 29.56
N ALA A 635 12.94 2.91 28.33
CA ALA A 635 12.20 4.10 27.92
C ALA A 635 10.98 4.32 28.81
N ALA A 636 10.34 3.22 29.19
CA ALA A 636 9.24 3.20 30.14
C ALA A 636 9.62 3.51 31.61
N GLY A 637 10.87 3.86 31.91
CA GLY A 637 11.31 4.16 33.27
C GLY A 637 11.57 2.95 34.17
N LEU A 638 11.49 1.72 33.64
CA LEU A 638 11.80 0.50 34.39
C LEU A 638 13.32 0.24 34.42
N ASP A 639 13.81 -0.22 35.57
CA ASP A 639 15.21 -0.61 35.75
C ASP A 639 15.40 -2.06 35.27
N VAL A 640 15.88 -2.21 34.04
CA VAL A 640 16.01 -3.51 33.35
C VAL A 640 17.45 -3.99 33.30
N GLU A 641 17.71 -5.13 33.94
CA GLU A 641 18.91 -5.96 33.74
C GLU A 641 18.63 -7.05 32.71
N LEU A 642 19.55 -7.31 31.79
CA LEU A 642 19.38 -8.34 30.76
C LEU A 642 19.69 -9.73 31.32
N ALA A 643 18.81 -10.69 31.06
CA ALA A 643 19.09 -12.12 31.19
C ALA A 643 18.94 -12.79 29.81
N PRO A 644 19.88 -13.62 29.35
CA PRO A 644 19.77 -14.27 28.05
C PRO A 644 18.60 -15.27 28.04
N SER A 645 17.88 -15.30 26.92
CA SER A 645 16.87 -16.33 26.67
C SER A 645 17.53 -17.55 26.02
N THR A 646 17.32 -18.71 26.62
CA THR A 646 17.71 -20.01 26.05
C THR A 646 16.68 -20.45 25.01
N GLY A 647 17.16 -20.97 23.88
CA GLY A 647 16.35 -21.52 22.80
C GLY A 647 17.09 -22.66 22.13
N VAL A 648 16.36 -23.54 21.43
CA VAL A 648 16.95 -24.71 20.76
C VAL A 648 17.15 -24.43 19.28
N VAL A 649 18.39 -24.63 18.81
CA VAL A 649 18.72 -24.57 17.38
C VAL A 649 18.38 -25.92 16.74
N HIS A 650 17.55 -25.87 15.72
CA HIS A 650 17.25 -26.97 14.81
C HIS A 650 17.70 -26.59 13.39
N GLU A 651 17.90 -27.58 12.53
CA GLU A 651 18.16 -27.32 11.10
C GLU A 651 17.08 -26.42 10.48
N THR A 652 15.82 -26.66 10.84
CA THR A 652 14.64 -25.96 10.30
C THR A 652 14.44 -24.53 10.80
N ASN A 653 15.10 -24.10 11.89
CA ASN A 653 15.01 -22.72 12.40
C ASN A 653 16.35 -21.96 12.35
N ARG A 654 17.44 -22.60 11.91
CA ARG A 654 18.77 -21.98 11.83
C ARG A 654 18.75 -20.68 11.03
N ARG A 655 18.19 -20.73 9.81
CA ARG A 655 18.07 -19.56 8.93
C ARG A 655 17.28 -18.43 9.58
N TYR A 656 16.17 -18.76 10.25
CA TYR A 656 15.36 -17.80 10.99
C TYR A 656 16.13 -17.14 12.15
N LEU A 657 16.93 -17.91 12.89
CA LEU A 657 17.78 -17.40 13.97
C LEU A 657 18.93 -16.54 13.45
N GLN A 658 19.55 -16.92 12.32
CA GLN A 658 20.56 -16.10 11.63
C GLN A 658 19.97 -14.76 11.19
N THR A 659 18.80 -14.75 10.53
CA THR A 659 18.11 -13.50 10.15
C THR A 659 17.83 -12.60 11.37
N LYS A 660 17.43 -13.17 12.51
CA LYS A 660 17.23 -12.41 13.76
C LYS A 660 18.53 -11.75 14.25
N ARG A 661 19.65 -12.45 14.18
CA ARG A 661 20.96 -11.89 14.58
C ARG A 661 21.42 -10.83 13.59
N ASP A 662 21.45 -11.18 12.31
CA ASP A 662 22.15 -10.42 11.26
C ASP A 662 21.35 -9.21 10.77
N ARG A 663 20.01 -9.31 10.72
CA ARG A 663 19.14 -8.24 10.21
C ARG A 663 18.32 -7.52 11.29
N MET A 664 18.23 -8.08 12.49
CA MET A 664 17.35 -7.56 13.55
C MET A 664 18.08 -7.29 14.87
N ASN A 665 19.42 -7.40 14.87
CA ASN A 665 20.28 -7.08 16.02
C ASN A 665 19.98 -7.91 17.28
N HIS A 666 19.39 -9.11 17.16
CA HIS A 666 19.18 -9.98 18.31
C HIS A 666 20.53 -10.52 18.83
N THR A 667 20.75 -10.47 20.14
CA THR A 667 21.95 -11.03 20.78
C THR A 667 21.79 -12.54 20.93
N LEU A 668 22.41 -13.31 20.04
CA LEU A 668 22.31 -14.78 19.97
C LEU A 668 23.68 -15.47 20.03
N ASP A 669 24.73 -14.78 20.48
CA ASP A 669 26.13 -15.26 20.45
C ASP A 669 26.36 -16.52 21.29
N HIS A 670 25.50 -16.79 22.27
CA HIS A 670 25.51 -18.00 23.09
C HIS A 670 24.93 -19.23 22.36
N LEU A 671 24.22 -19.03 21.26
CA LEU A 671 23.76 -20.12 20.40
C LEU A 671 24.85 -20.40 19.35
N GLN A 672 25.42 -21.61 19.36
CA GLN A 672 26.42 -22.01 18.37
C GLN A 672 25.79 -22.12 16.97
N LEU A 673 25.75 -21.01 16.22
CA LEU A 673 25.12 -20.91 14.89
C LEU A 673 26.06 -21.28 13.72
N HIS A 674 27.25 -21.83 13.98
CA HIS A 674 28.28 -22.12 12.96
C HIS A 674 27.81 -23.03 11.81
N GLU A 675 28.33 -22.76 10.61
CA GLU A 675 28.15 -23.58 9.39
C GLU A 675 28.80 -24.96 9.57
N GLN A 676 28.10 -26.01 9.13
CA GLN A 676 28.70 -27.31 8.84
C GLN A 676 29.02 -27.40 7.37
#